data_AF-A0A8J4PPG3-F1
#
_entry.id   AF-A0A8J4PPG3-F1
#
_cell.length_a   1.000
_cell.length_b   1.000
_cell.length_c   1.000
_cell.angle_alpha   90.00
_cell.angle_beta   90.00
_cell.angle_gamma   90.00
#
_symmetry.space_group_name_H-M   'P 1'
#
loop_
_entity.id
_entity.type
_entity.pdbx_description
1 polymer ?
#
loop_
_entity_poly.entity_id
_entity_poly.type
_entity_poly.pdbx_seq_one_letter_code
_entity_poly.pdbx_strand_id
1 'polypeptide(L)'
;MNRGKIIFLGTLLVLLSIFIQLGNSVSYPANFKQKELKKNQPKLSSSLLNVHIVAHTHDDVGWLKTVDEYYYGANMSIQFSGVQYTLDSAISCLLANPDRKFIYVEVAFFERWWNEQSSSMQKSVANLVHNGQLEFINGGWCMNDEATTYYDDIIDQMSIGNQFLYDNFGVVPRVGWHIDPFGHSSTQATIFGAMGYDAFIIGRMDYQDIAARLETKNMEFMWRGSQSTPQYEIFTSVLRAMYCTPNGFDFEQGDTPVQDDPNLFNYNVEQVAENFVAVANEYATHYRTNNVLIPFGCDFAYMNANMYFKNIDKLIAHINANPTKYGIHLLYSTPSIYIDAVNKAGLTWDVKTDDLFPYSDDAHSYWTGYFTSRPALKGYVRQNNALLHILEQMLVTSQSNIQSAQSYVDQVIVMRQAMGVAQHHDAVSGTEMQHVADDYAMRLAIGNEQSLLALNKVIGQLLVSKPGGGSNANIVPSFTFCPLINQSICPSTDVLSSGVSVPVVFYNSLSWTRTDHVVIPIPIANVVVSDNSGNVQSQVTYTPSGAYQLEFYVYIPPLGYSSFVISPSSSAEDLEKYTHLSKETVYQSHQPLGGANSNIILENDYISVEFDGATGDIQSITNKSSNAQLAIQQDYQFYLPSLGDELSNQCSGAYIFRPIGENTYSYNNQSAQIKSANGPVVSYITRYWSDTMIQTYKLYANSEHLDIEEVIGPIDISDGTGKEVISRYTTNLNTNSKWYSDANGMEMQQRTLNYRPSWNYTIEEPISGNYVPVNSIAYIQDTDQQLQLTMLTDRSRGCASLANGEIEFMLHRRTLMDDGRGVREPMNESTQIITNSKLIFHDISSNAQSHYRKAQQGLAHPIYPMFTTTQESSAVWNNMYNSVFNPLAFDVPDGLKIQTLQWVDSTNSAILLRIQNIYQIDGQDHQDPQTISIDIGSLFSFLRVTSVTEMNLSAVEKISNVHRLKWNTNSNINNNNNSNKKPSNNNNVDSSYVFQITPMDIRTFIITLESN
;
A
#
# COMPACT_ATOMS: atom_id res chain seq x y z
N MET A 1 -45.59 36.66 -2.87
CA MET A 1 -45.06 35.40 -3.41
C MET A 1 -43.98 34.90 -2.46
N ASN A 2 -44.34 33.91 -1.64
CA ASN A 2 -43.63 33.57 -0.40
C ASN A 2 -43.59 32.03 -0.23
N ARG A 3 -42.98 31.32 -1.18
CA ARG A 3 -42.88 29.84 -1.16
C ARG A 3 -41.54 29.24 -1.63
N GLY A 4 -40.56 30.03 -2.05
CA GLY A 4 -39.28 29.53 -2.58
C GLY A 4 -38.12 29.42 -1.57
N LYS A 5 -38.21 30.05 -0.39
CA LYS A 5 -37.12 30.09 0.60
C LYS A 5 -37.32 29.20 1.84
N ILE A 6 -38.45 28.51 1.95
CA ILE A 6 -38.77 27.63 3.09
C ILE A 6 -38.44 26.14 2.80
N ILE A 7 -38.27 25.76 1.53
CA ILE A 7 -37.96 24.37 1.16
C ILE A 7 -36.46 24.06 1.25
N PHE A 8 -35.57 25.06 1.08
CA PHE A 8 -34.12 24.83 1.16
C PHE A 8 -33.59 24.76 2.61
N LEU A 9 -34.18 25.52 3.54
CA LEU A 9 -33.83 25.39 4.98
C LEU A 9 -34.45 24.14 5.62
N GLY A 10 -35.63 23.70 5.17
CA GLY A 10 -36.29 22.50 5.69
C GLY A 10 -35.55 21.20 5.33
N THR A 11 -34.90 21.15 4.16
CA THR A 11 -34.16 19.95 3.72
C THR A 11 -32.79 19.85 4.40
N LEU A 12 -32.14 20.99 4.69
CA LEU A 12 -30.87 21.04 5.41
C LEU A 12 -31.04 20.70 6.91
N LEU A 13 -32.15 21.12 7.54
CA LEU A 13 -32.47 20.78 8.93
C LEU A 13 -32.94 19.33 9.10
N VAL A 14 -33.62 18.73 8.11
CA VAL A 14 -34.00 17.31 8.17
C VAL A 14 -32.79 16.40 7.91
N LEU A 15 -31.84 16.80 7.05
CA LEU A 15 -30.55 16.11 6.93
C LEU A 15 -29.72 16.24 8.23
N LEU A 16 -29.66 17.41 8.86
CA LEU A 16 -29.01 17.57 10.18
C LEU A 16 -29.70 16.77 11.29
N SER A 17 -31.04 16.63 11.24
CA SER A 17 -31.80 15.86 12.24
C SER A 17 -31.62 14.34 12.09
N ILE A 18 -31.42 13.86 10.86
CA ILE A 18 -31.14 12.44 10.59
C ILE A 18 -29.69 12.10 10.94
N PHE A 19 -28.74 13.01 10.77
CA PHE A 19 -27.37 12.84 11.27
C PHE A 19 -27.26 12.91 12.81
N ILE A 20 -28.15 13.65 13.49
CA ILE A 20 -28.15 13.74 14.97
C ILE A 20 -28.86 12.55 15.63
N GLN A 21 -29.70 11.79 14.91
CA GLN A 21 -30.37 10.58 15.43
C GLN A 21 -29.72 9.24 15.06
N LEU A 22 -28.64 9.25 14.28
CA LEU A 22 -27.81 8.06 14.01
C LEU A 22 -26.52 7.99 14.86
N GLY A 23 -26.34 8.91 15.80
CA GLY A 23 -25.34 8.81 16.85
C GLY A 23 -25.70 7.75 17.89
N ASN A 24 -25.79 6.47 17.47
CA ASN A 24 -25.61 5.38 18.41
C ASN A 24 -24.14 5.43 18.82
N SER A 25 -23.90 6.02 19.99
CA SER A 25 -22.66 5.81 20.73
C SER A 25 -22.41 4.31 20.81
N VAL A 26 -21.46 3.80 20.04
CA VAL A 26 -20.90 2.47 20.25
C VAL A 26 -20.21 2.53 21.59
N SER A 27 -20.94 2.15 22.63
CA SER A 27 -20.34 1.90 23.94
C SER A 27 -19.45 0.68 23.77
N TYR A 28 -18.13 0.90 23.77
CA TYR A 28 -17.13 -0.17 23.81
C TYR A 28 -17.47 -1.13 24.96
N PRO A 29 -17.81 -2.40 24.70
CA PRO A 29 -18.02 -3.36 25.76
C PRO A 29 -16.67 -3.66 26.40
N ALA A 30 -16.50 -3.23 27.65
CA ALA A 30 -15.43 -3.73 28.50
C ALA A 30 -15.53 -5.26 28.59
N ASN A 31 -14.44 -5.94 28.23
CA ASN A 31 -14.18 -7.36 28.48
C ASN A 31 -15.11 -8.39 27.82
N PHE A 32 -15.02 -8.57 26.50
CA PHE A 32 -15.17 -9.93 25.96
C PHE A 32 -13.96 -10.75 26.40
N LYS A 33 -14.09 -11.49 27.51
CA LYS A 33 -13.20 -12.64 27.73
C LYS A 33 -13.35 -13.54 26.51
N GLN A 34 -12.23 -13.86 25.86
CA GLN A 34 -12.11 -14.88 24.81
C GLN A 34 -12.86 -16.12 25.30
N LYS A 35 -14.14 -16.27 24.93
CA LYS A 35 -14.90 -17.47 25.26
C LYS A 35 -14.28 -18.55 24.41
N GLU A 36 -13.90 -19.67 25.02
CA GLU A 36 -13.49 -20.85 24.26
C GLU A 36 -14.56 -21.13 23.20
N LEU A 37 -14.20 -20.92 21.93
CA LEU A 37 -15.07 -21.17 20.80
C LEU A 37 -15.41 -22.66 20.84
N LYS A 38 -16.66 -23.01 21.15
CA LYS A 38 -17.15 -24.38 21.08
C LYS A 38 -17.42 -24.72 19.61
N LYS A 39 -16.35 -24.77 18.81
CA LYS A 39 -16.42 -25.06 17.38
C LYS A 39 -16.93 -26.48 17.19
N ASN A 40 -18.03 -26.63 16.46
CA ASN A 40 -18.50 -27.94 16.01
C ASN A 40 -17.53 -28.42 14.92
N GLN A 41 -16.53 -29.22 15.30
CA GLN A 41 -15.54 -29.75 14.38
C GLN A 41 -16.07 -31.03 13.72
N PRO A 42 -16.08 -31.11 12.37
CA PRO A 42 -16.47 -32.32 11.66
C PRO A 42 -15.45 -33.43 11.96
N LYS A 43 -15.95 -34.67 12.05
CA LYS A 43 -15.11 -35.82 12.36
C LYS A 43 -14.38 -36.29 11.10
N LEU A 44 -13.06 -36.13 11.07
CA LEU A 44 -12.23 -36.64 9.98
C LEU A 44 -12.10 -38.18 10.02
N SER A 45 -11.98 -38.79 8.83
CA SER A 45 -11.65 -40.20 8.67
C SER A 45 -10.14 -40.42 8.77
N SER A 46 -9.73 -41.46 9.48
CA SER A 46 -8.33 -41.88 9.58
C SER A 46 -7.91 -42.85 8.47
N SER A 47 -8.86 -43.37 7.68
CA SER A 47 -8.61 -44.44 6.70
C SER A 47 -9.06 -44.09 5.28
N LEU A 48 -9.73 -42.95 5.09
CA LEU A 48 -10.20 -42.48 3.79
C LEU A 48 -9.56 -41.12 3.46
N LEU A 49 -9.66 -40.72 2.20
CA LEU A 49 -9.37 -39.35 1.77
C LEU A 49 -10.45 -38.42 2.35
N ASN A 50 -10.05 -37.42 3.13
CA ASN A 50 -10.94 -36.37 3.62
C ASN A 50 -11.01 -35.24 2.58
N VAL A 51 -12.22 -34.97 2.10
CA VAL A 51 -12.49 -33.92 1.12
C VAL A 51 -13.21 -32.78 1.82
N HIS A 52 -12.51 -31.66 1.93
CA HIS A 52 -12.94 -30.46 2.64
C HIS A 52 -13.65 -29.53 1.66
N ILE A 53 -14.99 -29.53 1.69
CA ILE A 53 -15.79 -28.56 0.95
C ILE A 53 -15.75 -27.23 1.70
N VAL A 54 -15.14 -26.21 1.08
CA VAL A 54 -15.08 -24.86 1.63
C VAL A 54 -16.05 -23.98 0.86
N ALA A 55 -17.23 -23.75 1.43
CA ALA A 55 -18.23 -22.87 0.85
C ALA A 55 -17.81 -21.40 1.04
N HIS A 56 -17.71 -20.64 -0.04
CA HIS A 56 -17.31 -19.23 -0.02
C HIS A 56 -17.97 -18.42 -1.12
N THR A 57 -17.88 -17.10 -0.99
CA THR A 57 -18.10 -16.12 -2.06
C THR A 57 -16.84 -15.27 -2.20
N HIS A 58 -16.54 -14.82 -3.40
CA HIS A 58 -15.52 -13.81 -3.63
C HIS A 58 -16.24 -12.50 -3.99
N ASP A 59 -16.18 -11.52 -3.09
CA ASP A 59 -16.94 -10.27 -3.22
C ASP A 59 -15.97 -9.10 -3.45
N ASP A 60 -15.72 -8.73 -4.71
CA ASP A 60 -14.82 -7.62 -5.03
C ASP A 60 -15.29 -6.30 -4.44
N VAL A 61 -14.39 -5.61 -3.73
CA VAL A 61 -14.66 -4.31 -3.12
C VAL A 61 -14.54 -3.20 -4.18
N GLY A 62 -15.31 -3.38 -5.26
CA GLY A 62 -15.29 -2.61 -6.50
C GLY A 62 -14.43 -3.27 -7.58
N TRP A 63 -14.94 -3.34 -8.82
CA TRP A 63 -14.23 -3.88 -9.99
C TRP A 63 -14.97 -3.51 -11.28
N LEU A 64 -16.02 -4.27 -11.63
CA LEU A 64 -16.93 -3.93 -12.74
C LEU A 64 -18.04 -2.99 -12.29
N LYS A 65 -18.41 -3.04 -11.01
CA LYS A 65 -19.33 -2.11 -10.36
C LYS A 65 -18.63 -1.46 -9.19
N THR A 66 -19.15 -0.33 -8.73
CA THR A 66 -18.67 0.33 -7.51
C THR A 66 -18.97 -0.52 -6.28
N VAL A 67 -18.30 -0.22 -5.16
CA VAL A 67 -18.49 -0.92 -3.88
C VAL A 67 -19.98 -0.97 -3.51
N ASP A 68 -20.66 0.17 -3.51
CA ASP A 68 -22.04 0.22 -3.03
C ASP A 68 -23.03 -0.37 -4.06
N GLU A 69 -22.71 -0.37 -5.35
CA GLU A 69 -23.51 -1.08 -6.36
C GLU A 69 -23.43 -2.60 -6.22
N TYR A 70 -22.24 -3.14 -5.92
CA TYR A 70 -22.09 -4.55 -5.56
C TYR A 70 -22.82 -4.88 -4.26
N TYR A 71 -22.74 -4.00 -3.24
CA TYR A 71 -23.43 -4.23 -1.99
C TYR A 71 -24.96 -4.35 -2.18
N TYR A 72 -25.57 -3.33 -2.78
CA TYR A 72 -27.02 -3.27 -2.96
C TYR A 72 -27.55 -4.15 -4.09
N GLY A 73 -26.69 -4.59 -5.01
CA GLY A 73 -27.09 -5.24 -6.26
C GLY A 73 -27.70 -4.26 -7.26
N ALA A 74 -27.17 -3.05 -7.33
CA ALA A 74 -27.51 -2.11 -8.40
C ALA A 74 -26.78 -2.49 -9.71
N ASN A 75 -27.24 -1.93 -10.84
CA ASN A 75 -26.63 -2.11 -12.16
C ASN A 75 -26.33 -3.58 -12.54
N MET A 76 -27.27 -4.48 -12.23
CA MET A 76 -27.17 -5.92 -12.50
C MET A 76 -26.93 -6.29 -13.98
N SER A 77 -27.12 -5.36 -14.92
CA SER A 77 -26.79 -5.57 -16.34
C SER A 77 -25.28 -5.58 -16.61
N ILE A 78 -24.45 -5.00 -15.73
CA ILE A 78 -22.99 -5.06 -15.83
C ILE A 78 -22.52 -6.46 -15.37
N GLN A 79 -22.93 -6.83 -14.15
CA GLN A 79 -22.76 -8.15 -13.57
C GLN A 79 -23.93 -8.41 -12.59
N PHE A 80 -24.56 -9.58 -12.73
CA PHE A 80 -25.65 -10.02 -11.86
C PHE A 80 -25.10 -10.46 -10.51
N SER A 81 -24.89 -9.51 -9.62
CA SER A 81 -24.29 -9.69 -8.30
C SER A 81 -24.89 -8.73 -7.28
N GLY A 82 -25.04 -9.16 -6.03
CA GLY A 82 -25.53 -8.35 -4.92
C GLY A 82 -25.19 -8.94 -3.55
N VAL A 83 -24.18 -8.38 -2.87
CA VAL A 83 -23.56 -8.96 -1.67
C VAL A 83 -24.54 -9.07 -0.50
N GLN A 84 -25.46 -8.11 -0.33
CA GLN A 84 -26.47 -8.20 0.73
C GLN A 84 -27.32 -9.48 0.61
N TYR A 85 -27.65 -9.90 -0.62
CA TYR A 85 -28.47 -11.09 -0.87
C TYR A 85 -27.67 -12.38 -0.60
N THR A 86 -26.37 -12.35 -0.91
CA THR A 86 -25.43 -13.42 -0.56
C THR A 86 -25.38 -13.64 0.94
N LEU A 87 -25.14 -12.58 1.72
CA LEU A 87 -25.09 -12.66 3.17
C LEU A 87 -26.45 -13.07 3.78
N ASP A 88 -27.56 -12.47 3.34
CA ASP A 88 -28.90 -12.82 3.82
C ASP A 88 -29.22 -14.30 3.63
N SER A 89 -28.94 -14.84 2.44
CA SER A 89 -29.28 -16.21 2.08
C SER A 89 -28.32 -17.22 2.73
N ALA A 90 -27.01 -16.91 2.80
CA ALA A 90 -26.02 -17.76 3.45
C ALA A 90 -26.28 -17.89 4.95
N ILE A 91 -26.48 -16.77 5.66
CA ILE A 91 -26.80 -16.77 7.09
C ILE A 91 -28.09 -17.56 7.37
N SER A 92 -29.12 -17.37 6.55
CA SER A 92 -30.37 -18.14 6.67
C SER A 92 -30.15 -19.64 6.51
N CYS A 93 -29.30 -20.05 5.56
CA CYS A 93 -28.96 -21.45 5.34
C CYS A 93 -28.14 -22.07 6.47
N LEU A 94 -27.21 -21.32 7.08
CA LEU A 94 -26.43 -21.76 8.23
C LEU A 94 -27.32 -21.95 9.47
N LEU A 95 -28.27 -21.04 9.72
CA LEU A 95 -29.23 -21.18 10.83
C LEU A 95 -30.13 -22.40 10.69
N ALA A 96 -30.41 -22.82 9.45
CA ALA A 96 -31.29 -23.95 9.17
C ALA A 96 -30.62 -25.32 9.37
N ASN A 97 -29.29 -25.42 9.32
CA ASN A 97 -28.57 -26.69 9.46
C ASN A 97 -27.21 -26.48 10.15
N PRO A 98 -26.99 -27.06 11.37
CA PRO A 98 -25.79 -26.85 12.17
C PRO A 98 -24.50 -27.47 11.59
N ASP A 99 -24.61 -28.33 10.57
CA ASP A 99 -23.46 -28.97 9.92
C ASP A 99 -22.85 -28.09 8.81
N ARG A 100 -23.65 -27.16 8.25
CA ARG A 100 -23.20 -26.28 7.17
C ARG A 100 -22.16 -25.30 7.69
N LYS A 101 -21.17 -25.04 6.84
CA LYS A 101 -20.11 -24.06 7.07
C LYS A 101 -20.00 -23.10 5.90
N PHE A 102 -19.61 -21.87 6.17
CA PHE A 102 -19.35 -20.83 5.19
C PHE A 102 -18.19 -19.97 5.66
N ILE A 103 -17.35 -19.52 4.73
CA ILE A 103 -16.32 -18.53 5.01
C ILE A 103 -16.65 -17.17 4.41
N TYR A 104 -16.18 -16.12 5.06
CA TYR A 104 -16.31 -14.75 4.57
C TYR A 104 -15.01 -13.96 4.73
N VAL A 105 -14.72 -13.08 3.78
CA VAL A 105 -13.40 -12.42 3.62
C VAL A 105 -13.50 -10.91 3.83
N GLU A 106 -14.23 -10.20 2.97
CA GLU A 106 -14.14 -8.75 2.83
C GLU A 106 -14.94 -8.02 3.91
N VAL A 107 -14.28 -7.58 4.98
CA VAL A 107 -14.94 -6.93 6.13
C VAL A 107 -15.65 -5.65 5.73
N ALA A 108 -15.23 -4.96 4.68
CA ALA A 108 -15.92 -3.77 4.14
C ALA A 108 -17.39 -4.04 3.81
N PHE A 109 -17.71 -5.18 3.21
CA PHE A 109 -19.10 -5.56 2.91
C PHE A 109 -19.81 -6.13 4.12
N PHE A 110 -19.11 -6.94 4.91
CA PHE A 110 -19.71 -7.52 6.11
C PHE A 110 -20.15 -6.43 7.10
N GLU A 111 -19.33 -5.39 7.30
CA GLU A 111 -19.67 -4.26 8.18
C GLU A 111 -20.90 -3.49 7.67
N ARG A 112 -20.98 -3.20 6.37
CA ARG A 112 -22.17 -2.60 5.74
C ARG A 112 -23.43 -3.41 6.05
N TRP A 113 -23.38 -4.72 5.78
CA TRP A 113 -24.48 -5.63 6.07
C TRP A 113 -24.82 -5.69 7.56
N TRP A 114 -23.81 -5.80 8.42
CA TRP A 114 -23.94 -5.91 9.87
C TRP A 114 -24.67 -4.72 10.49
N ASN A 115 -24.39 -3.51 9.98
CA ASN A 115 -24.97 -2.27 10.47
C ASN A 115 -26.47 -2.14 10.14
N GLU A 116 -26.98 -2.90 9.16
CA GLU A 116 -28.40 -2.95 8.80
C GLU A 116 -29.19 -4.02 9.59
N GLN A 117 -28.49 -4.91 10.31
CA GLN A 117 -29.12 -6.05 10.96
C GLN A 117 -29.79 -5.70 12.29
N SER A 118 -30.93 -6.35 12.55
CA SER A 118 -31.55 -6.30 13.88
C SER A 118 -30.63 -6.90 14.95
N SER A 119 -30.73 -6.42 16.20
CA SER A 119 -29.97 -7.00 17.31
C SER A 119 -30.23 -8.49 17.54
N SER A 120 -31.37 -9.02 17.09
CA SER A 120 -31.64 -10.46 17.13
C SER A 120 -30.82 -11.20 16.07
N MET A 121 -30.75 -10.67 14.85
CA MET A 121 -29.94 -11.26 13.78
C MET A 121 -28.45 -11.18 14.12
N GLN A 122 -27.98 -10.04 14.62
CA GLN A 122 -26.59 -9.86 15.09
C GLN A 122 -26.21 -10.92 16.14
N LYS A 123 -27.08 -11.20 17.11
CA LYS A 123 -26.87 -12.28 18.09
C LYS A 123 -26.84 -13.67 17.45
N SER A 124 -27.72 -13.95 16.48
CA SER A 124 -27.73 -15.21 15.74
C SER A 124 -26.42 -15.43 14.97
N VAL A 125 -25.94 -14.41 14.28
CA VAL A 125 -24.67 -14.44 13.54
C VAL A 125 -23.48 -14.61 14.50
N ALA A 126 -23.45 -13.88 15.61
CA ALA A 126 -22.41 -14.08 16.64
C ALA A 126 -22.37 -15.54 17.13
N ASN A 127 -23.53 -16.20 17.29
CA ASN A 127 -23.58 -17.62 17.62
C ASN A 127 -23.05 -18.52 16.49
N LEU A 128 -23.32 -18.21 15.22
CA LEU A 128 -22.76 -18.93 14.06
C LEU A 128 -21.23 -18.80 13.99
N VAL A 129 -20.70 -17.64 14.37
CA VAL A 129 -19.25 -17.44 14.48
C VAL A 129 -18.69 -18.26 15.65
N HIS A 130 -19.34 -18.18 16.82
CA HIS A 130 -18.88 -18.88 18.02
C HIS A 130 -18.95 -20.41 17.93
N ASN A 131 -19.90 -20.95 17.18
CA ASN A 131 -20.03 -22.40 16.94
C ASN A 131 -19.22 -22.90 15.73
N GLY A 132 -18.59 -22.00 14.96
CA GLY A 132 -17.73 -22.31 13.82
C GLY A 132 -18.47 -22.75 12.56
N GLN A 133 -19.72 -22.31 12.38
CA GLN A 133 -20.44 -22.42 11.11
C GLN A 133 -20.10 -21.27 10.16
N LEU A 134 -19.94 -20.05 10.68
CA LEU A 134 -19.39 -18.92 9.94
C LEU A 134 -17.95 -18.69 10.40
N GLU A 135 -16.99 -18.68 9.49
CA GLU A 135 -15.60 -18.36 9.81
C GLU A 135 -15.11 -17.19 8.97
N PHE A 136 -14.69 -16.12 9.64
CA PHE A 136 -13.94 -15.06 8.99
C PHE A 136 -12.51 -15.53 8.75
N ILE A 137 -12.09 -15.42 7.50
CA ILE A 137 -10.75 -15.75 7.02
C ILE A 137 -10.19 -14.56 6.25
N ASN A 138 -8.87 -14.44 6.16
CA ASN A 138 -8.20 -13.17 5.86
C ASN A 138 -8.51 -12.06 6.88
N GLY A 139 -9.71 -11.48 6.88
CA GLY A 139 -10.19 -10.52 7.88
C GLY A 139 -9.66 -9.09 7.76
N GLY A 140 -9.11 -8.74 6.61
CA GLY A 140 -8.89 -7.34 6.23
C GLY A 140 -10.18 -6.64 5.79
N TRP A 141 -10.09 -5.32 5.63
CA TRP A 141 -11.16 -4.54 5.02
C TRP A 141 -11.50 -5.05 3.62
N CYS A 142 -10.47 -5.40 2.85
CA CYS A 142 -10.55 -6.05 1.55
C CYS A 142 -9.52 -7.19 1.45
N MET A 143 -9.57 -7.93 0.34
CA MET A 143 -8.44 -8.73 -0.12
C MET A 143 -7.52 -7.82 -0.94
N ASN A 144 -6.42 -7.36 -0.33
CA ASN A 144 -5.57 -6.35 -0.97
C ASN A 144 -4.76 -6.90 -2.16
N ASP A 145 -4.41 -6.03 -3.11
CA ASP A 145 -3.34 -6.32 -4.06
C ASP A 145 -2.02 -6.58 -3.31
N GLU A 146 -1.15 -7.40 -3.86
CA GLU A 146 0.17 -7.71 -3.32
C GLU A 146 1.32 -7.09 -4.12
N ALA A 147 1.07 -6.52 -5.30
CA ALA A 147 2.12 -5.90 -6.11
C ALA A 147 2.23 -4.40 -5.90
N THR A 148 1.12 -3.67 -5.95
CA THR A 148 1.07 -2.21 -6.03
C THR A 148 0.63 -1.52 -4.73
N THR A 149 0.56 -2.28 -3.64
CA THR A 149 0.31 -1.80 -2.28
C THR A 149 1.61 -1.49 -1.54
N TYR A 150 1.57 -0.47 -0.67
CA TYR A 150 2.64 -0.19 0.28
C TYR A 150 2.35 -0.86 1.62
N TYR A 151 3.37 -1.36 2.31
CA TYR A 151 3.19 -2.17 3.53
C TYR A 151 2.41 -1.45 4.64
N ASP A 152 2.54 -0.13 4.77
CA ASP A 152 1.76 0.65 5.75
C ASP A 152 0.26 0.49 5.50
N ASP A 153 -0.16 0.59 4.24
CA ASP A 153 -1.56 0.48 3.84
C ASP A 153 -2.12 -0.95 4.02
N ILE A 154 -1.30 -1.98 3.75
CA ILE A 154 -1.66 -3.39 4.01
C ILE A 154 -1.93 -3.59 5.51
N ILE A 155 -1.02 -3.12 6.36
CA ILE A 155 -1.15 -3.25 7.81
C ILE A 155 -2.39 -2.52 8.30
N ASP A 156 -2.64 -1.30 7.83
CA ASP A 156 -3.76 -0.48 8.28
C ASP A 156 -5.12 -1.06 7.87
N GLN A 157 -5.29 -1.47 6.60
CA GLN A 157 -6.55 -2.09 6.17
C GLN A 157 -6.83 -3.42 6.90
N MET A 158 -5.78 -4.22 7.14
CA MET A 158 -5.89 -5.46 7.92
C MET A 158 -6.26 -5.17 9.37
N SER A 159 -5.70 -4.12 9.97
CA SER A 159 -5.96 -3.73 11.36
C SER A 159 -7.41 -3.29 11.55
N ILE A 160 -7.95 -2.49 10.63
CA ILE A 160 -9.35 -2.02 10.70
C ILE A 160 -10.31 -3.22 10.63
N GLY A 161 -10.10 -4.14 9.68
CA GLY A 161 -10.91 -5.35 9.54
C GLY A 161 -10.82 -6.26 10.77
N ASN A 162 -9.60 -6.54 11.24
CA ASN A 162 -9.38 -7.38 12.42
C ASN A 162 -10.00 -6.76 13.69
N GLN A 163 -9.88 -5.45 13.87
CA GLN A 163 -10.44 -4.74 15.01
C GLN A 163 -11.97 -4.85 15.02
N PHE A 164 -12.62 -4.65 13.87
CA PHE A 164 -14.07 -4.85 13.74
C PHE A 164 -14.49 -6.28 14.13
N LEU A 165 -13.77 -7.30 13.66
CA LEU A 165 -14.05 -8.70 13.96
C LEU A 165 -13.85 -9.02 15.44
N TYR A 166 -12.79 -8.47 16.05
CA TYR A 166 -12.50 -8.64 17.46
C TYR A 166 -13.57 -7.98 18.34
N ASP A 167 -13.96 -6.75 18.04
CA ASP A 167 -14.93 -5.99 18.84
C ASP A 167 -16.34 -6.59 18.79
N ASN A 168 -16.76 -7.12 17.64
CA ASN A 168 -18.10 -7.67 17.46
C ASN A 168 -18.20 -9.17 17.80
N PHE A 169 -17.12 -9.93 17.62
CA PHE A 169 -17.17 -11.40 17.75
C PHE A 169 -16.13 -12.00 18.69
N GLY A 170 -15.10 -11.24 19.09
CA GLY A 170 -13.99 -11.73 19.91
C GLY A 170 -13.11 -12.75 19.20
N VAL A 171 -13.00 -12.66 17.86
CA VAL A 171 -12.25 -13.60 17.02
C VAL A 171 -11.09 -12.90 16.34
N VAL A 172 -10.02 -13.68 16.11
CA VAL A 172 -8.87 -13.29 15.30
C VAL A 172 -8.72 -14.35 14.19
N PRO A 173 -8.76 -13.97 12.91
CA PRO A 173 -8.51 -14.87 11.79
C PRO A 173 -7.15 -15.58 11.94
N ARG A 174 -7.11 -16.84 11.48
CA ARG A 174 -5.90 -17.69 11.56
C ARG A 174 -5.26 -17.98 10.21
N VAL A 175 -6.00 -17.76 9.12
CA VAL A 175 -5.60 -18.19 7.77
C VAL A 175 -5.80 -17.02 6.81
N GLY A 176 -4.72 -16.65 6.11
CA GLY A 176 -4.78 -15.71 4.99
C GLY A 176 -5.42 -16.39 3.77
N TRP A 177 -6.18 -15.64 2.99
CA TRP A 177 -6.91 -16.15 1.83
C TRP A 177 -6.84 -15.13 0.70
N HIS A 178 -5.81 -15.25 -0.12
CA HIS A 178 -5.57 -14.38 -1.27
C HIS A 178 -5.71 -15.21 -2.54
N ILE A 179 -6.97 -15.47 -2.88
CA ILE A 179 -7.29 -16.30 -4.04
C ILE A 179 -7.20 -15.55 -5.36
N ASP A 180 -7.32 -14.21 -5.33
CA ASP A 180 -7.42 -13.38 -6.53
C ASP A 180 -6.35 -12.31 -6.77
N PRO A 181 -5.47 -11.91 -5.82
CA PRO A 181 -4.32 -11.07 -6.15
C PRO A 181 -3.44 -11.68 -7.25
N PHE A 182 -2.96 -10.85 -8.17
CA PHE A 182 -2.34 -11.27 -9.43
C PHE A 182 -0.84 -11.56 -9.28
N GLY A 183 -0.54 -12.62 -8.53
CA GLY A 183 0.80 -12.94 -8.02
C GLY A 183 0.93 -12.56 -6.54
N HIS A 184 1.93 -13.11 -5.85
CA HIS A 184 2.01 -13.04 -4.39
C HIS A 184 3.38 -12.57 -3.88
N SER A 185 3.35 -11.72 -2.86
CA SER A 185 4.52 -11.04 -2.30
C SER A 185 5.10 -11.79 -1.10
N SER A 186 6.44 -11.82 -1.02
CA SER A 186 7.17 -12.28 0.17
C SER A 186 6.87 -11.42 1.41
N THR A 187 6.57 -10.14 1.23
CA THR A 187 6.17 -9.22 2.30
C THR A 187 4.78 -9.59 2.86
N GLN A 188 3.81 -9.92 2.00
CA GLN A 188 2.47 -10.34 2.47
C GLN A 188 2.56 -11.60 3.34
N ALA A 189 3.35 -12.59 2.92
CA ALA A 189 3.60 -13.80 3.69
C ALA A 189 4.19 -13.49 5.08
N THR A 190 5.16 -12.57 5.14
CA THR A 190 5.80 -12.11 6.39
C THR A 190 4.82 -11.34 7.28
N ILE A 191 3.99 -10.46 6.71
CA ILE A 191 2.96 -9.69 7.42
C ILE A 191 1.94 -10.63 8.07
N PHE A 192 1.44 -11.63 7.35
CA PHE A 192 0.52 -12.62 7.93
C PHE A 192 1.19 -13.45 9.03
N GLY A 193 2.45 -13.83 8.87
CA GLY A 193 3.22 -14.46 9.94
C GLY A 193 3.32 -13.57 11.20
N ALA A 194 3.58 -12.28 11.04
CA ALA A 194 3.66 -11.28 12.11
C ALA A 194 2.30 -10.94 12.75
N MET A 195 1.20 -11.06 12.00
CA MET A 195 -0.17 -10.97 12.53
C MET A 195 -0.57 -12.21 13.35
N GLY A 196 0.21 -13.29 13.27
CA GLY A 196 -0.04 -14.53 14.02
C GLY A 196 -0.80 -15.59 13.23
N TYR A 197 -0.85 -15.49 11.90
CA TYR A 197 -1.57 -16.47 11.07
C TYR A 197 -0.79 -17.78 10.98
N ASP A 198 -1.53 -18.88 10.98
CA ASP A 198 -1.00 -20.24 10.92
C ASP A 198 -0.65 -20.68 9.49
N ALA A 199 -1.40 -20.16 8.52
CA ALA A 199 -1.25 -20.52 7.13
C ALA A 199 -1.74 -19.42 6.18
N PHE A 200 -1.33 -19.53 4.92
CA PHE A 200 -1.71 -18.68 3.82
C PHE A 200 -2.20 -19.53 2.65
N ILE A 201 -3.41 -19.31 2.17
CA ILE A 201 -3.95 -19.98 0.99
C ILE A 201 -3.97 -18.99 -0.18
N ILE A 202 -3.39 -19.42 -1.30
CA ILE A 202 -3.19 -18.58 -2.49
C ILE A 202 -3.72 -19.25 -3.76
N GLY A 203 -4.11 -18.42 -4.74
CA GLY A 203 -4.71 -18.86 -6.00
C GLY A 203 -3.82 -18.67 -7.23
N ARG A 204 -3.42 -17.43 -7.52
CA ARG A 204 -2.82 -17.07 -8.82
C ARG A 204 -1.29 -17.10 -8.81
N MET A 205 -0.72 -17.97 -9.62
CA MET A 205 0.73 -18.15 -9.74
C MET A 205 1.08 -18.49 -11.20
N ASP A 206 2.33 -18.26 -11.58
CA ASP A 206 2.83 -18.55 -12.93
C ASP A 206 2.44 -19.97 -13.39
N TYR A 207 1.91 -20.09 -14.61
CA TYR A 207 1.40 -21.34 -15.17
C TYR A 207 2.47 -22.45 -15.27
N GLN A 208 3.75 -22.10 -15.48
CA GLN A 208 4.85 -23.06 -15.50
C GLN A 208 5.18 -23.54 -14.09
N ASP A 209 5.16 -22.65 -13.09
CA ASP A 209 5.35 -23.03 -11.68
C ASP A 209 4.19 -23.93 -11.19
N ILE A 210 2.94 -23.58 -11.51
CA ILE A 210 1.77 -24.44 -11.25
C ILE A 210 2.00 -25.82 -11.88
N ALA A 211 2.31 -25.91 -13.17
CA ALA A 211 2.52 -27.18 -13.85
C ALA A 211 3.59 -28.05 -13.15
N ALA A 212 4.73 -27.45 -12.80
CA ALA A 212 5.81 -28.15 -12.10
C ALA A 212 5.39 -28.65 -10.71
N ARG A 213 4.62 -27.86 -9.94
CA ARG A 213 4.16 -28.24 -8.60
C ARG A 213 3.08 -29.30 -8.61
N LEU A 214 2.21 -29.28 -9.62
CA LEU A 214 1.21 -30.33 -9.81
C LEU A 214 1.85 -31.69 -10.04
N GLU A 215 2.94 -31.75 -10.81
CA GLU A 215 3.69 -32.99 -11.05
C GLU A 215 4.48 -33.45 -9.83
N THR A 216 5.08 -32.52 -9.09
CA THR A 216 5.99 -32.81 -7.97
C THR A 216 5.30 -32.89 -6.60
N LYS A 217 3.99 -32.59 -6.53
CA LYS A 217 3.20 -32.47 -5.29
C LYS A 217 3.71 -31.40 -4.32
N ASN A 218 4.22 -30.30 -4.87
CA ASN A 218 4.78 -29.16 -4.14
C ASN A 218 3.84 -27.95 -4.12
N MET A 219 2.52 -28.20 -4.14
CA MET A 219 1.48 -27.18 -3.93
C MET A 219 1.44 -26.65 -2.50
N GLU A 220 2.17 -27.28 -1.57
CA GLU A 220 2.23 -26.92 -0.16
C GLU A 220 3.68 -26.80 0.30
N PHE A 221 4.03 -25.69 0.94
CA PHE A 221 5.40 -25.36 1.34
C PHE A 221 5.44 -24.41 2.54
N MET A 222 6.58 -24.30 3.18
CA MET A 222 6.83 -23.27 4.19
C MET A 222 7.41 -22.03 3.50
N TRP A 223 6.74 -20.89 3.60
CA TRP A 223 7.21 -19.65 2.99
C TRP A 223 7.92 -18.79 4.02
N ARG A 224 9.23 -18.62 3.85
CA ARG A 224 10.08 -17.74 4.64
C ARG A 224 10.41 -16.50 3.81
N GLY A 225 9.45 -15.57 3.77
CA GLY A 225 9.51 -14.39 2.89
C GLY A 225 10.54 -13.32 3.28
N SER A 226 11.07 -13.37 4.51
CA SER A 226 12.06 -12.40 5.00
C SER A 226 13.32 -13.08 5.52
N GLN A 227 14.49 -12.60 5.07
CA GLN A 227 15.78 -13.01 5.62
C GLN A 227 16.03 -12.32 6.97
N SER A 228 15.56 -11.08 7.11
CA SER A 228 15.72 -10.28 8.32
C SER A 228 14.82 -10.74 9.47
N THR A 229 13.61 -11.24 9.16
CA THR A 229 12.62 -11.71 10.13
C THR A 229 12.12 -13.14 9.85
N PRO A 230 13.03 -14.14 9.78
CA PRO A 230 12.69 -15.50 9.37
C PRO A 230 11.74 -16.21 10.35
N GLN A 231 11.60 -15.69 11.58
CA GLN A 231 10.64 -16.17 12.55
C GLN A 231 9.19 -16.03 12.07
N TYR A 232 8.88 -15.12 11.15
CA TYR A 232 7.52 -14.91 10.62
C TYR A 232 7.21 -15.78 9.39
N GLU A 233 7.96 -16.86 9.16
CA GLU A 233 7.58 -17.85 8.13
C GLU A 233 6.14 -18.37 8.32
N ILE A 234 5.49 -18.71 7.20
CA ILE A 234 4.08 -19.12 7.16
C ILE A 234 3.88 -20.31 6.22
N PHE A 235 3.10 -21.32 6.67
CA PHE A 235 2.75 -22.44 5.81
C PHE A 235 1.83 -21.96 4.69
N THR A 236 2.17 -22.26 3.44
CA THR A 236 1.44 -21.79 2.27
C THR A 236 0.88 -22.97 1.50
N SER A 237 -0.38 -22.88 1.13
CA SER A 237 -1.09 -23.87 0.30
C SER A 237 -1.63 -23.19 -0.96
N VAL A 238 -1.21 -23.69 -2.12
CA VAL A 238 -1.68 -23.23 -3.42
C VAL A 238 -2.91 -24.04 -3.80
N LEU A 239 -3.96 -23.37 -4.25
CA LEU A 239 -5.15 -24.05 -4.78
C LEU A 239 -4.80 -24.81 -6.07
N ARG A 240 -5.38 -26.02 -6.23
CA ARG A 240 -5.16 -26.87 -7.40
C ARG A 240 -5.61 -26.19 -8.70
N ALA A 241 -6.77 -25.56 -8.66
CA ALA A 241 -7.34 -24.85 -9.78
C ALA A 241 -7.57 -23.38 -9.38
N MET A 242 -8.30 -22.64 -10.21
CA MET A 242 -8.92 -21.40 -9.78
C MET A 242 -9.77 -21.61 -8.52
N TYR A 243 -10.18 -20.51 -7.90
CA TYR A 243 -10.96 -20.48 -6.67
C TYR A 243 -12.47 -20.72 -6.89
N CYS A 244 -12.89 -21.14 -8.08
CA CYS A 244 -14.29 -21.42 -8.37
C CYS A 244 -14.63 -22.90 -8.16
N THR A 245 -15.93 -23.15 -7.95
CA THR A 245 -16.51 -24.49 -7.81
C THR A 245 -16.13 -25.34 -9.03
N PRO A 246 -15.79 -26.63 -8.85
CA PRO A 246 -15.47 -27.49 -9.98
C PRO A 246 -16.60 -27.53 -11.01
N ASN A 247 -16.23 -27.59 -12.30
CA ASN A 247 -17.18 -27.65 -13.41
C ASN A 247 -18.22 -28.77 -13.22
N GLY A 248 -19.51 -28.44 -13.43
CA GLY A 248 -20.63 -29.38 -13.26
C GLY A 248 -21.25 -29.37 -11.86
N PHE A 249 -20.80 -28.49 -10.97
CA PHE A 249 -21.29 -28.33 -9.60
C PHE A 249 -21.68 -26.89 -9.24
N ASP A 250 -21.73 -25.96 -10.20
CA ASP A 250 -22.24 -24.60 -10.01
C ASP A 250 -23.77 -24.59 -10.13
N PHE A 251 -24.41 -24.96 -9.01
CA PHE A 251 -25.86 -25.10 -8.96
C PHE A 251 -26.61 -23.78 -9.10
N GLU A 252 -25.96 -22.64 -8.86
CA GLU A 252 -26.58 -21.32 -9.01
C GLU A 252 -26.59 -20.86 -10.47
N GLN A 253 -25.56 -21.22 -11.25
CA GLN A 253 -25.46 -20.93 -12.69
C GLN A 253 -26.14 -21.96 -13.59
N GLY A 254 -26.90 -22.89 -13.02
CA GLY A 254 -27.80 -23.79 -13.76
C GLY A 254 -27.26 -25.19 -14.00
N ASP A 255 -26.18 -25.61 -13.34
CA ASP A 255 -25.79 -27.01 -13.34
C ASP A 255 -26.90 -27.92 -12.77
N THR A 256 -26.94 -29.16 -13.26
CA THR A 256 -28.05 -30.07 -12.95
C THR A 256 -28.07 -30.39 -11.45
N PRO A 257 -29.20 -30.16 -10.75
CA PRO A 257 -29.29 -30.44 -9.33
C PRO A 257 -29.20 -31.94 -9.03
N VAL A 258 -28.81 -32.26 -7.81
CA VAL A 258 -28.75 -33.61 -7.27
C VAL A 258 -30.17 -34.11 -7.00
N GLN A 259 -30.60 -35.11 -7.77
CA GLN A 259 -31.89 -35.79 -7.69
C GLN A 259 -31.69 -37.18 -7.10
N ASP A 260 -32.11 -37.32 -5.85
CA ASP A 260 -31.91 -38.47 -4.96
C ASP A 260 -33.23 -39.13 -4.52
N ASP A 261 -34.38 -38.66 -5.01
CA ASP A 261 -35.68 -39.33 -4.78
C ASP A 261 -35.91 -40.39 -5.87
N PRO A 262 -35.88 -41.69 -5.55
CA PRO A 262 -36.07 -42.75 -6.54
C PRO A 262 -37.49 -42.82 -7.11
N ASN A 263 -38.45 -42.06 -6.55
CA ASN A 263 -39.83 -42.01 -7.03
C ASN A 263 -40.06 -40.91 -8.08
N LEU A 264 -39.08 -40.05 -8.33
CA LEU A 264 -39.14 -38.98 -9.33
C LEU A 264 -38.35 -39.36 -10.59
N PHE A 265 -38.74 -38.80 -11.74
CA PHE A 265 -37.99 -38.97 -12.98
C PHE A 265 -36.62 -38.27 -12.88
N ASN A 266 -35.66 -38.75 -13.68
CA ASN A 266 -34.31 -38.19 -13.80
C ASN A 266 -33.45 -38.28 -12.51
N TYR A 267 -33.66 -39.33 -11.69
CA TYR A 267 -32.74 -39.69 -10.60
C TYR A 267 -31.29 -39.75 -11.11
N ASN A 268 -30.39 -39.01 -10.47
CA ASN A 268 -29.02 -38.82 -10.98
C ASN A 268 -27.93 -38.82 -9.89
N VAL A 269 -28.28 -38.95 -8.60
CA VAL A 269 -27.31 -38.77 -7.50
C VAL A 269 -26.09 -39.69 -7.60
N GLU A 270 -26.23 -40.92 -8.10
CA GLU A 270 -25.09 -41.83 -8.29
C GLU A 270 -24.09 -41.27 -9.30
N GLN A 271 -24.57 -40.79 -10.46
CA GLN A 271 -23.74 -40.23 -11.51
C GLN A 271 -23.06 -38.94 -11.05
N VAL A 272 -23.80 -38.06 -10.37
CA VAL A 272 -23.25 -36.79 -9.86
C VAL A 272 -22.20 -37.06 -8.77
N ALA A 273 -22.43 -38.04 -7.90
CA ALA A 273 -21.46 -38.47 -6.90
C ALA A 273 -20.20 -39.07 -7.52
N GLU A 274 -20.33 -39.92 -8.56
CA GLU A 274 -19.18 -40.49 -9.28
C GLU A 274 -18.34 -39.40 -9.97
N ASN A 275 -18.98 -38.41 -10.58
CA ASN A 275 -18.30 -37.25 -11.16
C ASN A 275 -17.54 -36.46 -10.08
N PHE A 276 -18.17 -36.22 -8.92
CA PHE A 276 -17.55 -35.47 -7.83
C PHE A 276 -16.34 -36.21 -7.24
N VAL A 277 -16.47 -37.52 -7.06
CA VAL A 277 -15.39 -38.38 -6.56
C VAL A 277 -14.22 -38.40 -7.54
N ALA A 278 -14.46 -38.34 -8.84
CA ALA A 278 -13.39 -38.22 -9.83
C ALA A 278 -12.61 -36.90 -9.67
N VAL A 279 -13.30 -35.77 -9.47
CA VAL A 279 -12.68 -34.46 -9.18
C VAL A 279 -11.84 -34.53 -7.89
N ALA A 280 -12.42 -35.05 -6.81
CA ALA A 280 -11.73 -35.13 -5.53
C ALA A 280 -10.47 -36.00 -5.57
N ASN A 281 -10.52 -37.13 -6.30
CA ASN A 281 -9.37 -37.99 -6.49
C ASN A 281 -8.29 -37.34 -7.36
N GLU A 282 -8.65 -36.54 -8.37
CA GLU A 282 -7.70 -35.76 -9.16
C GLU A 282 -6.98 -34.73 -8.29
N TYR A 283 -7.72 -33.92 -7.52
CA TYR A 283 -7.14 -32.92 -6.63
C TYR A 283 -6.16 -33.58 -5.64
N ALA A 284 -6.55 -34.72 -5.05
CA ALA A 284 -5.72 -35.46 -4.10
C ALA A 284 -4.41 -35.98 -4.70
N THR A 285 -4.27 -36.07 -6.03
CA THR A 285 -2.99 -36.47 -6.64
C THR A 285 -1.89 -35.42 -6.46
N HIS A 286 -2.24 -34.15 -6.24
CA HIS A 286 -1.32 -33.01 -6.19
C HIS A 286 -0.91 -32.58 -4.78
N TYR A 287 -1.51 -33.16 -3.75
CA TYR A 287 -1.21 -32.88 -2.34
C TYR A 287 -0.59 -34.11 -1.66
N ARG A 288 0.09 -33.88 -0.53
CA ARG A 288 0.89 -34.91 0.15
C ARG A 288 0.16 -35.63 1.28
N THR A 289 -0.92 -35.04 1.81
CA THR A 289 -1.71 -35.64 2.90
C THR A 289 -2.95 -36.36 2.36
N ASN A 290 -3.69 -37.04 3.24
CA ASN A 290 -5.02 -37.58 2.92
C ASN A 290 -6.14 -36.56 3.15
N ASN A 291 -5.85 -35.26 3.09
CA ASN A 291 -6.81 -34.17 3.19
C ASN A 291 -6.66 -33.30 1.94
N VAL A 292 -7.77 -32.93 1.33
CA VAL A 292 -7.79 -32.06 0.16
C VAL A 292 -8.88 -31.02 0.31
N LEU A 293 -8.53 -29.76 0.03
CA LEU A 293 -9.46 -28.64 0.01
C LEU A 293 -10.03 -28.47 -1.39
N ILE A 294 -11.35 -28.36 -1.49
CA ILE A 294 -12.04 -28.00 -2.73
C ILE A 294 -12.87 -26.74 -2.46
N PRO A 295 -12.55 -25.62 -3.11
CA PRO A 295 -13.38 -24.41 -3.03
C PRO A 295 -14.76 -24.69 -3.66
N PHE A 296 -15.81 -24.25 -2.98
CA PHE A 296 -17.19 -24.26 -3.46
C PHE A 296 -17.70 -22.82 -3.37
N GLY A 297 -17.32 -22.02 -4.36
CA GLY A 297 -17.66 -20.62 -4.51
C GLY A 297 -17.27 -20.15 -5.91
N CYS A 298 -17.34 -18.84 -6.13
CA CYS A 298 -16.76 -18.11 -7.27
C CYS A 298 -17.06 -16.62 -7.01
N ASP A 299 -16.78 -15.74 -7.96
CA ASP A 299 -17.18 -14.33 -7.93
C ASP A 299 -18.68 -14.21 -7.64
N PHE A 300 -19.02 -13.53 -6.54
CA PHE A 300 -20.38 -13.24 -6.08
C PHE A 300 -21.34 -14.44 -6.02
N ALA A 301 -20.80 -15.64 -5.81
CA ALA A 301 -21.60 -16.85 -5.61
C ALA A 301 -22.45 -16.77 -4.33
N TYR A 302 -23.41 -17.68 -4.18
CA TYR A 302 -24.30 -17.79 -3.01
C TYR A 302 -25.30 -16.64 -2.86
N MET A 303 -25.60 -15.85 -3.89
CA MET A 303 -26.76 -14.93 -3.85
C MET A 303 -28.06 -15.67 -3.47
N ASN A 304 -28.17 -16.93 -3.91
CA ASN A 304 -29.12 -17.92 -3.45
C ASN A 304 -28.38 -19.15 -2.88
N ALA A 305 -27.79 -18.97 -1.70
CA ALA A 305 -27.03 -19.99 -0.99
C ALA A 305 -27.74 -21.35 -0.85
N ASN A 306 -29.08 -21.38 -0.84
CA ASN A 306 -29.85 -22.62 -0.71
C ASN A 306 -29.64 -23.55 -1.92
N MET A 307 -29.37 -23.03 -3.11
CA MET A 307 -29.06 -23.85 -4.29
C MET A 307 -27.77 -24.64 -4.09
N TYR A 308 -26.72 -24.01 -3.56
CA TYR A 308 -25.48 -24.70 -3.19
C TYR A 308 -25.68 -25.67 -2.04
N PHE A 309 -26.13 -25.17 -0.88
CA PHE A 309 -26.18 -25.96 0.34
C PHE A 309 -27.07 -27.20 0.21
N LYS A 310 -28.23 -27.10 -0.46
CA LYS A 310 -29.12 -28.25 -0.63
C LYS A 310 -28.51 -29.36 -1.47
N ASN A 311 -27.72 -29.03 -2.49
CA ASN A 311 -27.07 -30.03 -3.33
C ASN A 311 -25.82 -30.62 -2.67
N ILE A 312 -25.03 -29.78 -1.98
CA ILE A 312 -23.88 -30.27 -1.20
C ILE A 312 -24.34 -31.19 -0.06
N ASP A 313 -25.43 -30.87 0.66
CA ASP A 313 -26.03 -31.74 1.69
C ASP A 313 -26.30 -33.15 1.14
N LYS A 314 -26.90 -33.24 -0.06
CA LYS A 314 -27.21 -34.52 -0.73
C LYS A 314 -25.96 -35.28 -1.16
N LEU A 315 -24.96 -34.59 -1.70
CA LEU A 315 -23.67 -35.20 -2.06
C LEU A 315 -22.98 -35.79 -0.83
N ILE A 316 -22.87 -35.01 0.25
CA ILE A 316 -22.30 -35.45 1.53
C ILE A 316 -23.03 -36.69 2.03
N ALA A 317 -24.37 -36.64 2.08
CA ALA A 317 -25.19 -37.75 2.56
C ALA A 317 -24.99 -39.03 1.72
N HIS A 318 -25.06 -38.92 0.39
CA HIS A 318 -24.96 -40.08 -0.50
C HIS A 318 -23.57 -40.71 -0.51
N ILE A 319 -22.51 -39.88 -0.60
CA ILE A 319 -21.13 -40.36 -0.67
C ILE A 319 -20.73 -41.01 0.66
N ASN A 320 -21.00 -40.34 1.79
CA ASN A 320 -20.62 -40.86 3.11
C ASN A 320 -21.42 -42.09 3.54
N ALA A 321 -22.62 -42.30 3.00
CA ALA A 321 -23.39 -43.53 3.20
C ALA A 321 -22.81 -44.73 2.44
N ASN A 322 -21.97 -44.51 1.43
CA ASN A 322 -21.39 -45.54 0.55
C ASN A 322 -19.85 -45.51 0.55
N PRO A 323 -19.17 -45.56 1.72
CA PRO A 323 -17.73 -45.33 1.82
C PRO A 323 -16.90 -46.40 1.09
N THR A 324 -17.40 -47.64 1.00
CA THR A 324 -16.73 -48.72 0.25
C THR A 324 -16.81 -48.53 -1.26
N LYS A 325 -17.87 -47.88 -1.77
CA LYS A 325 -18.01 -47.58 -3.21
C LYS A 325 -17.11 -46.41 -3.61
N TYR A 326 -17.14 -45.33 -2.82
CA TYR A 326 -16.53 -44.07 -3.21
C TYR A 326 -15.12 -43.82 -2.66
N GLY A 327 -14.73 -44.49 -1.57
CA GLY A 327 -13.37 -44.41 -1.02
C GLY A 327 -12.98 -43.06 -0.39
N ILE A 328 -13.91 -42.11 -0.30
CA ILE A 328 -13.70 -40.77 0.26
C ILE A 328 -14.64 -40.49 1.44
N HIS A 329 -14.27 -39.51 2.26
CA HIS A 329 -15.12 -38.90 3.27
C HIS A 329 -15.31 -37.42 2.95
N LEU A 330 -16.54 -37.01 2.65
CA LEU A 330 -16.88 -35.65 2.26
C LEU A 330 -17.42 -34.86 3.47
N LEU A 331 -16.96 -33.63 3.68
CA LEU A 331 -17.40 -32.80 4.80
C LEU A 331 -17.50 -31.32 4.43
N TYR A 332 -18.44 -30.60 5.06
CA TYR A 332 -18.32 -29.15 5.18
C TYR A 332 -17.11 -28.80 6.04
N SER A 333 -16.29 -27.88 5.55
CA SER A 333 -15.05 -27.47 6.18
C SER A 333 -14.87 -25.96 6.09
N THR A 334 -13.85 -25.49 6.80
CA THR A 334 -13.24 -24.16 6.62
C THR A 334 -11.75 -24.35 6.33
N PRO A 335 -11.04 -23.31 5.86
CA PRO A 335 -9.59 -23.31 5.74
C PRO A 335 -8.88 -23.70 7.04
N SER A 336 -9.32 -23.17 8.19
CA SER A 336 -8.71 -23.56 9.48
C SER A 336 -8.79 -25.06 9.75
N ILE A 337 -9.94 -25.70 9.47
CA ILE A 337 -10.12 -27.15 9.66
C ILE A 337 -9.19 -27.94 8.72
N TYR A 338 -9.05 -27.50 7.48
CA TYR A 338 -8.12 -28.12 6.52
C TYR A 338 -6.67 -28.00 7.00
N ILE A 339 -6.23 -26.81 7.39
CA ILE A 339 -4.86 -26.56 7.84
C ILE A 339 -4.54 -27.33 9.13
N ASP A 340 -5.45 -27.39 10.09
CA ASP A 340 -5.28 -28.20 11.30
C ASP A 340 -5.11 -29.70 10.95
N ALA A 341 -5.83 -30.20 9.94
CA ALA A 341 -5.71 -31.58 9.45
C ALA A 341 -4.37 -31.85 8.74
N VAL A 342 -3.93 -30.93 7.90
CA VAL A 342 -2.63 -31.00 7.19
C VAL A 342 -1.47 -30.93 8.18
N ASN A 343 -1.54 -30.05 9.17
CA ASN A 343 -0.54 -29.94 10.23
C ASN A 343 -0.42 -31.24 11.05
N LYS A 344 -1.56 -31.84 11.40
CA LYS A 344 -1.62 -33.09 12.16
C LYS A 344 -0.97 -34.28 11.45
N ALA A 345 -0.87 -34.25 10.11
CA ALA A 345 -0.17 -35.28 9.35
C ALA A 345 1.34 -35.34 9.67
N GLY A 346 1.91 -34.26 10.24
CA GLY A 346 3.30 -34.25 10.74
C GLY A 346 4.36 -34.38 9.65
N LEU A 347 4.04 -34.02 8.40
CA LEU A 347 4.97 -34.08 7.27
C LEU A 347 6.03 -32.98 7.34
N THR A 348 7.14 -33.20 6.62
CA THR A 348 8.20 -32.21 6.41
C THR A 348 8.00 -31.47 5.09
N TRP A 349 8.06 -30.14 5.13
CA TRP A 349 7.80 -29.24 4.01
C TRP A 349 9.07 -28.55 3.52
N ASP A 350 9.12 -28.26 2.22
CA ASP A 350 10.20 -27.49 1.63
C ASP A 350 10.05 -26.02 1.96
N VAL A 351 11.17 -25.32 2.11
CA VAL A 351 11.19 -23.88 2.38
C VAL A 351 11.39 -23.09 1.09
N LYS A 352 10.50 -22.13 0.84
CA LYS A 352 10.62 -21.11 -0.22
C LYS A 352 11.00 -19.76 0.40
N THR A 353 11.83 -18.97 -0.29
CA THR A 353 12.34 -17.67 0.23
C THR A 353 12.13 -16.49 -0.71
N ASP A 354 11.98 -16.72 -2.01
CA ASP A 354 11.63 -15.71 -3.00
C ASP A 354 10.13 -15.37 -2.98
N ASP A 355 9.72 -14.39 -3.76
CA ASP A 355 8.30 -14.09 -4.01
C ASP A 355 7.72 -14.93 -5.16
N LEU A 356 6.48 -14.65 -5.55
CA LEU A 356 5.75 -15.31 -6.62
C LEU A 356 5.38 -14.31 -7.74
N PHE A 357 6.32 -13.40 -8.07
CA PHE A 357 6.20 -12.48 -9.19
C PHE A 357 7.22 -12.73 -10.31
N PRO A 358 6.89 -12.35 -11.56
CA PRO A 358 5.56 -11.96 -12.04
C PRO A 358 4.63 -13.17 -12.22
N TYR A 359 3.31 -12.91 -12.21
CA TYR A 359 2.27 -13.89 -12.54
C TYR A 359 1.99 -13.92 -14.05
N SER A 360 1.77 -15.12 -14.58
CA SER A 360 1.27 -15.36 -15.93
C SER A 360 0.33 -16.56 -15.92
N ASP A 361 -0.85 -16.45 -16.51
CA ASP A 361 -1.81 -17.56 -16.64
C ASP A 361 -1.64 -18.40 -17.91
N ASP A 362 -0.88 -17.89 -18.89
CA ASP A 362 -0.41 -18.64 -20.05
C ASP A 362 0.93 -18.10 -20.57
N ALA A 363 1.41 -18.59 -21.72
CA ALA A 363 2.69 -18.23 -22.30
C ALA A 363 2.85 -16.75 -22.69
N HIS A 364 1.76 -16.06 -23.05
CA HIS A 364 1.77 -14.72 -23.66
C HIS A 364 1.02 -13.67 -22.82
N SER A 365 0.66 -14.02 -21.59
CA SER A 365 -0.24 -13.25 -20.74
C SER A 365 0.38 -12.88 -19.41
N TYR A 366 1.57 -12.25 -19.42
CA TYR A 366 2.18 -11.77 -18.18
C TYR A 366 1.39 -10.57 -17.62
N TRP A 367 0.94 -10.71 -16.37
CA TRP A 367 0.16 -9.70 -15.64
C TRP A 367 1.12 -8.70 -15.01
N THR A 368 1.84 -7.97 -15.85
CA THR A 368 2.84 -6.98 -15.41
C THR A 368 2.50 -5.56 -15.84
N GLY A 369 1.39 -5.39 -16.57
CA GLY A 369 0.85 -4.09 -16.95
C GLY A 369 0.24 -3.34 -15.78
N TYR A 370 -0.48 -4.05 -14.91
CA TYR A 370 -1.15 -3.45 -13.74
C TYR A 370 -0.19 -2.86 -12.71
N PHE A 371 1.09 -3.24 -12.75
CA PHE A 371 2.12 -2.59 -11.95
C PHE A 371 2.17 -1.07 -12.21
N THR A 372 1.74 -0.62 -13.41
CA THR A 372 1.74 0.79 -13.81
C THR A 372 0.35 1.35 -14.18
N SER A 373 -0.65 0.51 -14.48
CA SER A 373 -2.00 0.97 -14.86
C SER A 373 -2.59 1.98 -13.88
N ARG A 374 -3.29 3.01 -14.37
CA ARG A 374 -3.82 4.14 -13.58
C ARG A 374 -2.78 4.78 -12.63
N PRO A 375 -1.62 5.25 -13.15
CA PRO A 375 -0.54 5.78 -12.31
C PRO A 375 -0.93 7.05 -11.53
N ALA A 376 -1.98 7.76 -11.96
CA ALA A 376 -2.56 8.88 -11.22
C ALA A 376 -3.22 8.41 -9.92
N LEU A 377 -4.05 7.36 -9.97
CA LEU A 377 -4.72 6.78 -8.80
C LEU A 377 -3.70 6.21 -7.82
N LYS A 378 -2.70 5.45 -8.30
CA LYS A 378 -1.59 4.94 -7.47
C LYS A 378 -0.89 6.05 -6.68
N GLY A 379 -0.57 7.17 -7.34
CA GLY A 379 0.01 8.34 -6.66
C GLY A 379 -0.96 8.99 -5.66
N TYR A 380 -2.25 9.03 -5.97
CA TYR A 380 -3.27 9.59 -5.08
C TYR A 380 -3.47 8.74 -3.82
N VAL A 381 -3.39 7.41 -3.92
CA VAL A 381 -3.40 6.50 -2.76
C VAL A 381 -2.23 6.83 -1.83
N ARG A 382 -0.99 6.95 -2.34
CA ARG A 382 0.19 7.27 -1.53
C ARG A 382 0.09 8.63 -0.82
N GLN A 383 -0.43 9.64 -1.51
CA GLN A 383 -0.64 10.98 -0.91
C GLN A 383 -1.68 10.96 0.21
N ASN A 384 -2.77 10.22 0.02
CA ASN A 384 -3.84 10.10 1.00
C ASN A 384 -3.43 9.25 2.21
N ASN A 385 -2.62 8.19 2.01
CA ASN A 385 -1.97 7.49 3.12
C ASN A 385 -1.15 8.46 3.98
N ALA A 386 -0.23 9.23 3.38
CA ALA A 386 0.59 10.20 4.11
C ALA A 386 -0.24 11.22 4.91
N LEU A 387 -1.34 11.71 4.32
CA LEU A 387 -2.28 12.62 4.99
C LEU A 387 -2.97 11.97 6.19
N LEU A 388 -3.39 10.71 6.07
CA LEU A 388 -4.00 9.95 7.16
C LEU A 388 -3.03 9.82 8.34
N HIS A 389 -1.78 9.42 8.10
CA HIS A 389 -0.76 9.33 9.15
C HIS A 389 -0.51 10.67 9.84
N ILE A 390 -0.44 11.79 9.08
CA ILE A 390 -0.28 13.13 9.65
C ILE A 390 -1.43 13.46 10.60
N LEU A 391 -2.67 13.22 10.18
CA LEU A 391 -3.84 13.50 11.00
C LEU A 391 -3.86 12.66 12.29
N GLU A 392 -3.62 11.36 12.18
CA GLU A 392 -3.61 10.46 13.35
C GLU A 392 -2.52 10.83 14.37
N GLN A 393 -1.31 11.09 13.88
CA GLN A 393 -0.20 11.53 14.72
C GLN A 393 -0.51 12.87 15.41
N MET A 394 -1.05 13.84 14.67
CA MET A 394 -1.41 15.14 15.23
C MET A 394 -2.53 15.03 16.27
N LEU A 395 -3.52 14.13 16.08
CA LEU A 395 -4.57 13.89 17.07
C LEU A 395 -4.03 13.29 18.37
N VAL A 396 -3.00 12.44 18.31
CA VAL A 396 -2.34 11.91 19.51
C VAL A 396 -1.46 12.97 20.17
N THR A 397 -0.61 13.64 19.40
CA THR A 397 0.38 14.59 19.93
C THR A 397 -0.24 15.88 20.47
N SER A 398 -1.42 16.26 20.01
CA SER A 398 -2.13 17.46 20.45
C SER A 398 -3.05 17.29 21.67
N GLN A 399 -3.10 16.11 22.29
CA GLN A 399 -4.07 15.77 23.34
C GLN A 399 -4.13 16.79 24.49
N SER A 400 -2.97 17.29 24.94
CA SER A 400 -2.91 18.26 26.05
C SER A 400 -3.48 19.64 25.69
N ASN A 401 -3.77 19.87 24.42
CA ASN A 401 -4.10 21.17 23.83
C ASN A 401 -5.52 21.22 23.24
N ILE A 402 -6.17 20.06 23.03
CA ILE A 402 -7.46 19.95 22.36
C ILE A 402 -8.48 19.27 23.28
N GLN A 403 -9.58 19.98 23.59
CA GLN A 403 -10.71 19.37 24.28
C GLN A 403 -11.43 18.40 23.33
N SER A 404 -11.33 17.10 23.62
CA SER A 404 -12.00 15.99 22.92
C SER A 404 -11.42 15.68 21.53
N ALA A 405 -10.32 14.92 21.48
CA ALA A 405 -9.90 14.20 20.26
C ALA A 405 -11.04 13.33 19.67
N GLN A 406 -11.97 12.90 20.53
CA GLN A 406 -13.18 12.16 20.16
C GLN A 406 -14.04 12.84 19.09
N SER A 407 -14.09 14.17 19.04
CA SER A 407 -14.90 14.87 18.04
C SER A 407 -14.36 14.75 16.61
N TYR A 408 -13.19 14.12 16.44
CA TYR A 408 -12.52 13.95 15.16
C TYR A 408 -12.45 12.50 14.66
N VAL A 409 -12.82 11.52 15.51
CA VAL A 409 -12.74 10.09 15.15
C VAL A 409 -13.63 9.77 13.95
N ASP A 410 -14.82 10.37 13.89
CA ASP A 410 -15.75 10.21 12.76
C ASP A 410 -15.20 10.77 11.44
N GLN A 411 -14.29 11.75 11.47
CA GLN A 411 -13.62 12.26 10.28
C GLN A 411 -12.47 11.34 9.85
N VAL A 412 -11.70 10.81 10.82
CA VAL A 412 -10.59 9.88 10.54
C VAL A 412 -11.12 8.57 9.95
N ILE A 413 -12.22 8.03 10.46
CA ILE A 413 -12.74 6.74 10.02
C ILE A 413 -13.15 6.77 8.54
N VAL A 414 -13.67 7.89 8.04
CA VAL A 414 -14.00 8.04 6.60
C VAL A 414 -12.77 7.83 5.73
N MET A 415 -11.64 8.42 6.12
CA MET A 415 -10.39 8.27 5.40
C MET A 415 -9.79 6.86 5.53
N ARG A 416 -9.83 6.27 6.73
CA ARG A 416 -9.41 4.88 6.98
C ARG A 416 -10.16 3.89 6.09
N GLN A 417 -11.48 4.02 6.01
CA GLN A 417 -12.32 3.15 5.19
C GLN A 417 -12.10 3.37 3.70
N ALA A 418 -11.91 4.62 3.24
CA ALA A 418 -11.57 4.92 1.85
C ALA A 418 -10.20 4.33 1.46
N MET A 419 -9.19 4.49 2.32
CA MET A 419 -7.87 3.88 2.14
C MET A 419 -7.95 2.35 2.14
N GLY A 420 -8.74 1.75 3.03
CA GLY A 420 -8.97 0.31 3.06
C GLY A 420 -9.60 -0.23 1.78
N VAL A 421 -10.60 0.48 1.22
CA VAL A 421 -11.18 0.13 -0.09
C VAL A 421 -10.12 0.24 -1.19
N ALA A 422 -9.31 1.32 -1.18
CA ALA A 422 -8.33 1.57 -2.22
C ALA A 422 -7.20 0.51 -2.28
N GLN A 423 -7.04 -0.34 -1.27
CA GLN A 423 -6.05 -1.43 -1.30
C GLN A 423 -6.55 -2.68 -2.04
N HIS A 424 -7.85 -2.77 -2.36
CA HIS A 424 -8.44 -3.90 -3.08
C HIS A 424 -7.67 -4.22 -4.36
N HIS A 425 -7.62 -5.50 -4.74
CA HIS A 425 -6.82 -5.96 -5.87
C HIS A 425 -7.31 -5.50 -7.26
N ASP A 426 -8.44 -4.80 -7.34
CA ASP A 426 -8.85 -4.02 -8.53
C ASP A 426 -8.85 -2.49 -8.33
N ALA A 427 -8.43 -2.00 -7.17
CA ALA A 427 -8.37 -0.56 -6.90
C ALA A 427 -6.99 0.01 -7.22
N VAL A 428 -6.04 -0.08 -6.27
CA VAL A 428 -4.69 0.46 -6.49
C VAL A 428 -3.96 -0.22 -7.65
N SER A 429 -4.31 -1.47 -8.00
CA SER A 429 -3.83 -2.18 -9.19
C SER A 429 -4.22 -1.49 -10.51
N GLY A 430 -5.32 -0.75 -10.54
CA GLY A 430 -5.84 -0.07 -11.71
C GLY A 430 -6.47 -1.01 -12.72
N THR A 431 -7.21 -2.03 -12.26
CA THR A 431 -7.83 -3.08 -13.09
C THR A 431 -9.36 -3.11 -13.06
N GLU A 432 -9.97 -2.07 -12.51
CA GLU A 432 -11.40 -1.77 -12.50
C GLU A 432 -11.89 -1.04 -13.77
N MET A 433 -13.21 -1.02 -13.98
CA MET A 433 -13.84 -0.15 -14.98
C MET A 433 -13.68 1.34 -14.63
N GLN A 434 -13.68 2.23 -15.62
CA GLN A 434 -13.41 3.66 -15.40
C GLN A 434 -14.33 4.30 -14.35
N HIS A 435 -15.62 4.01 -14.37
CA HIS A 435 -16.57 4.60 -13.41
C HIS A 435 -16.33 4.12 -11.96
N VAL A 436 -15.67 2.98 -11.78
CA VAL A 436 -15.26 2.47 -10.47
C VAL A 436 -13.97 3.16 -10.02
N ALA A 437 -13.03 3.42 -10.95
CA ALA A 437 -11.85 4.23 -10.69
C ALA A 437 -12.25 5.65 -10.20
N ASP A 438 -13.28 6.23 -10.83
CA ASP A 438 -13.86 7.51 -10.43
C ASP A 438 -14.52 7.44 -9.03
N ASP A 439 -15.17 6.33 -8.67
CA ASP A 439 -15.71 6.10 -7.31
C ASP A 439 -14.60 6.00 -6.26
N TYR A 440 -13.51 5.28 -6.54
CA TYR A 440 -12.36 5.23 -5.64
C TYR A 440 -11.73 6.60 -5.42
N ALA A 441 -11.49 7.35 -6.50
CA ALA A 441 -10.99 8.71 -6.42
C ALA A 441 -11.94 9.63 -5.63
N MET A 442 -13.26 9.48 -5.80
CA MET A 442 -14.26 10.23 -5.05
C MET A 442 -14.24 9.89 -3.56
N ARG A 443 -14.16 8.62 -3.18
CA ARG A 443 -14.06 8.19 -1.77
C ARG A 443 -12.81 8.76 -1.10
N LEU A 444 -11.66 8.68 -1.79
CA LEU A 444 -10.41 9.28 -1.32
C LEU A 444 -10.52 10.80 -1.18
N ALA A 445 -11.15 11.49 -2.14
CA ALA A 445 -11.36 12.93 -2.08
C ALA A 445 -12.25 13.35 -0.89
N ILE A 446 -13.31 12.59 -0.60
CA ILE A 446 -14.17 12.82 0.58
C ILE A 446 -13.37 12.63 1.87
N GLY A 447 -12.60 11.53 1.98
CA GLY A 447 -11.74 11.27 3.13
C GLY A 447 -10.66 12.35 3.31
N ASN A 448 -10.09 12.83 2.21
CA ASN A 448 -9.15 13.95 2.18
C ASN A 448 -9.80 15.21 2.74
N GLU A 449 -10.98 15.61 2.24
CA GLU A 449 -11.71 16.80 2.72
C GLU A 449 -11.99 16.72 4.23
N GLN A 450 -12.49 15.57 4.72
CA GLN A 450 -12.74 15.38 6.16
C GLN A 450 -11.44 15.49 6.98
N SER A 451 -10.34 14.96 6.45
CA SER A 451 -9.02 15.02 7.09
C SER A 451 -8.51 16.47 7.19
N LEU A 452 -8.64 17.25 6.12
CA LEU A 452 -8.24 18.66 6.09
C LEU A 452 -9.10 19.51 7.05
N LEU A 453 -10.40 19.23 7.15
CA LEU A 453 -11.29 19.90 8.09
C LEU A 453 -10.90 19.63 9.55
N ALA A 454 -10.48 18.40 9.86
CA ALA A 454 -9.95 18.04 11.18
C ALA A 454 -8.61 18.74 11.43
N LEU A 455 -7.67 18.64 10.49
CA LEU A 455 -6.34 19.27 10.60
C LEU A 455 -6.42 20.77 10.84
N ASN A 456 -7.28 21.50 10.12
CA ASN A 456 -7.47 22.94 10.30
C ASN A 456 -7.75 23.30 11.76
N LYS A 457 -8.66 22.56 12.41
CA LYS A 457 -9.02 22.78 13.81
C LYS A 457 -7.88 22.41 14.75
N VAL A 458 -7.21 21.28 14.49
CA VAL A 458 -6.11 20.78 15.32
C VAL A 458 -4.93 21.75 15.31
N ILE A 459 -4.46 22.16 14.13
CA ILE A 459 -3.28 23.02 14.03
C ILE A 459 -3.53 24.44 14.58
N GLY A 460 -4.72 25.00 14.35
CA GLY A 460 -5.09 26.30 14.90
C GLY A 460 -5.02 26.31 16.43
N GLN A 461 -5.50 25.25 17.08
CA GLN A 461 -5.46 25.12 18.54
C GLN A 461 -4.04 24.90 19.08
N LEU A 462 -3.21 24.14 18.36
CA LEU A 462 -1.80 23.93 18.72
C LEU A 462 -1.00 25.24 18.69
N LEU A 463 -1.23 26.12 17.72
CA LEU A 463 -0.52 27.41 17.61
C LEU A 463 -0.78 28.36 18.79
N VAL A 464 -1.97 28.33 19.39
CA VAL A 464 -2.34 29.23 20.50
C VAL A 464 -1.97 28.70 21.88
N SER A 465 -1.64 27.41 22.00
CA SER A 465 -1.50 26.72 23.28
C SER A 465 -0.08 26.78 23.83
N LYS A 466 0.19 27.51 24.92
CA LYS A 466 1.55 27.51 25.52
C LYS A 466 1.87 26.23 26.31
N PRO A 467 3.14 25.81 26.34
CA PRO A 467 3.65 24.92 27.38
C PRO A 467 3.42 25.56 28.76
N GLY A 468 2.68 24.89 29.65
CA GLY A 468 2.44 25.35 31.03
C GLY A 468 1.17 26.17 31.28
N GLY A 469 0.26 26.29 30.31
CA GLY A 469 -1.06 26.89 30.50
C GLY A 469 -1.10 28.42 30.45
N GLY A 470 -1.51 28.95 29.29
CA GLY A 470 -1.76 30.38 29.04
C GLY A 470 -1.80 30.68 27.55
N SER A 471 -2.57 31.69 27.12
CA SER A 471 -2.66 32.16 25.73
C SER A 471 -2.09 33.57 25.58
N ASN A 472 -1.25 33.84 24.58
CA ASN A 472 -0.90 35.22 24.19
C ASN A 472 -1.92 35.81 23.19
N ALA A 473 -2.53 34.95 22.37
CA ALA A 473 -3.50 35.35 21.35
C ALA A 473 -4.93 34.94 21.77
N ASN A 474 -5.89 35.85 21.61
CA ASN A 474 -7.32 35.58 21.82
C ASN A 474 -8.00 34.97 20.58
N ILE A 475 -7.26 34.81 19.47
CA ILE A 475 -7.80 34.41 18.16
C ILE A 475 -7.10 33.13 17.70
N VAL A 476 -7.88 32.09 17.43
CA VAL A 476 -7.40 30.85 16.81
C VAL A 476 -7.34 31.08 15.29
N PRO A 477 -6.18 30.95 14.63
CA PRO A 477 -6.08 31.13 13.19
C PRO A 477 -6.79 29.97 12.47
N SER A 478 -7.47 30.30 11.37
CA SER A 478 -8.00 29.29 10.45
C SER A 478 -6.99 29.03 9.35
N PHE A 479 -6.81 27.77 9.02
CA PHE A 479 -5.90 27.30 8.01
C PHE A 479 -6.59 26.90 6.71
N THR A 480 -5.85 27.04 5.63
CA THR A 480 -6.17 26.56 4.28
C THR A 480 -5.04 25.65 3.79
N PHE A 481 -5.35 24.83 2.79
CA PHE A 481 -4.45 23.82 2.25
C PHE A 481 -4.39 23.96 0.73
N CYS A 482 -3.33 23.42 0.14
CA CYS A 482 -3.12 23.44 -1.31
C CYS A 482 -2.88 22.01 -1.81
N PRO A 483 -3.94 21.21 -2.06
CA PRO A 483 -3.80 19.82 -2.49
C PRO A 483 -3.18 19.67 -3.89
N LEU A 484 -3.09 20.76 -4.67
CA LEU A 484 -2.54 20.80 -6.02
C LEU A 484 -1.15 21.47 -6.10
N ILE A 485 -0.38 21.46 -5.01
CA ILE A 485 1.01 21.99 -5.00
C ILE A 485 1.88 21.31 -6.06
N ASN A 486 1.67 20.02 -6.33
CA ASN A 486 2.39 19.28 -7.38
C ASN A 486 2.15 19.88 -8.79
N GLN A 487 0.97 20.44 -9.06
CA GLN A 487 0.65 21.16 -10.29
C GLN A 487 1.02 22.64 -10.22
N SER A 488 1.76 23.04 -9.19
CA SER A 488 2.13 24.42 -8.88
C SER A 488 0.93 25.36 -8.67
N ILE A 489 -0.15 24.83 -8.09
CA ILE A 489 -1.37 25.59 -7.79
C ILE A 489 -1.55 25.68 -6.27
N CYS A 490 -1.48 26.90 -5.73
CA CYS A 490 -1.75 27.14 -4.31
C CYS A 490 -2.47 28.47 -4.08
N PRO A 491 -3.82 28.49 -4.09
CA PRO A 491 -4.60 29.71 -3.90
C PRO A 491 -4.32 30.42 -2.56
N SER A 492 -3.82 29.69 -1.57
CA SER A 492 -3.45 30.25 -0.26
C SER A 492 -2.31 31.28 -0.34
N THR A 493 -1.51 31.29 -1.41
CA THR A 493 -0.42 32.25 -1.61
C THR A 493 -0.80 33.44 -2.49
N ASP A 494 -1.95 33.42 -3.17
CA ASP A 494 -2.39 34.48 -4.08
C ASP A 494 -2.45 35.86 -3.42
N VAL A 495 -2.75 35.89 -2.11
CA VAL A 495 -2.85 37.10 -1.29
C VAL A 495 -1.53 37.88 -1.18
N LEU A 496 -0.39 37.23 -1.46
CA LEU A 496 0.93 37.89 -1.51
C LEU A 496 0.95 39.03 -2.52
N SER A 497 0.24 38.86 -3.65
CA SER A 497 0.11 39.89 -4.70
C SER A 497 -0.62 41.16 -4.21
N SER A 498 -1.42 41.02 -3.15
CA SER A 498 -2.19 42.12 -2.53
C SER A 498 -1.49 42.73 -1.31
N GLY A 499 -0.22 42.37 -1.06
CA GLY A 499 0.55 42.90 0.06
C GLY A 499 0.32 42.19 1.40
N VAL A 500 -0.38 41.04 1.40
CA VAL A 500 -0.70 40.29 2.62
C VAL A 500 0.31 39.17 2.81
N SER A 501 0.86 39.03 4.03
CA SER A 501 1.79 37.95 4.35
C SER A 501 1.08 36.63 4.61
N VAL A 502 1.77 35.53 4.32
CA VAL A 502 1.27 34.16 4.42
C VAL A 502 2.13 33.39 5.41
N PRO A 503 1.66 33.20 6.66
CA PRO A 503 2.26 32.23 7.55
C PRO A 503 2.01 30.81 7.05
N VAL A 504 3.05 29.99 7.09
CA VAL A 504 3.03 28.59 6.70
C VAL A 504 3.58 27.75 7.84
N VAL A 505 2.82 26.75 8.25
CA VAL A 505 3.26 25.75 9.22
C VAL A 505 3.62 24.49 8.46
N PHE A 506 4.82 24.00 8.66
CA PHE A 506 5.28 22.75 8.08
C PHE A 506 5.34 21.67 9.14
N TYR A 507 4.63 20.56 8.90
CA TYR A 507 4.62 19.41 9.77
C TYR A 507 5.53 18.29 9.25
N ASN A 508 6.28 17.67 10.15
CA ASN A 508 7.15 16.52 9.88
C ASN A 508 6.56 15.27 10.53
N SER A 509 6.07 14.33 9.73
CA SER A 509 5.49 13.06 10.19
C SER A 509 6.51 11.95 10.47
N LEU A 510 7.80 12.23 10.29
CA LEU A 510 8.89 11.31 10.63
C LEU A 510 9.30 11.47 12.10
N SER A 511 9.86 10.42 12.67
CA SER A 511 10.23 10.33 14.09
C SER A 511 11.63 10.87 14.42
N TRP A 512 12.28 11.55 13.48
CA TRP A 512 13.54 12.27 13.66
C TRP A 512 13.43 13.71 13.16
N THR A 513 14.29 14.58 13.68
CA THR A 513 14.41 15.96 13.22
C THR A 513 14.80 15.99 11.75
N ARG A 514 14.18 16.90 11.00
CA ARG A 514 14.34 16.99 9.56
C ARG A 514 14.78 18.39 9.15
N THR A 515 15.91 18.45 8.47
CA THR A 515 16.32 19.63 7.68
C THR A 515 16.17 19.27 6.22
N ASP A 516 15.20 19.86 5.54
CA ASP A 516 14.87 19.48 4.18
C ASP A 516 14.30 20.67 3.41
N HIS A 517 14.27 20.57 2.09
CA HIS A 517 13.76 21.61 1.22
C HIS A 517 12.24 21.54 1.11
N VAL A 518 11.62 22.68 0.82
CA VAL A 518 10.19 22.79 0.50
C VAL A 518 10.00 23.63 -0.75
N VAL A 519 8.95 23.33 -1.53
CA VAL A 519 8.60 24.07 -2.76
C VAL A 519 7.18 24.62 -2.61
N ILE A 520 7.02 25.93 -2.70
CA ILE A 520 5.73 26.61 -2.57
C ILE A 520 5.44 27.46 -3.81
N PRO A 521 4.32 27.23 -4.53
CA PRO A 521 3.91 28.11 -5.62
C PRO A 521 3.55 29.50 -5.09
N ILE A 522 4.03 30.56 -5.74
CA ILE A 522 3.77 31.95 -5.35
C ILE A 522 3.41 32.83 -6.56
N PRO A 523 2.58 33.89 -6.38
CA PRO A 523 2.13 34.73 -7.49
C PRO A 523 3.13 35.83 -7.89
N ILE A 524 4.11 36.14 -7.03
CA ILE A 524 5.07 37.24 -7.23
C ILE A 524 6.48 36.78 -6.86
N ALA A 525 7.52 37.29 -7.54
CA ALA A 525 8.91 36.92 -7.25
C ALA A 525 9.51 37.62 -6.01
N ASN A 526 9.01 38.81 -5.67
CA ASN A 526 9.61 39.66 -4.65
C ASN A 526 9.04 39.33 -3.26
N VAL A 527 9.51 38.24 -2.68
CA VAL A 527 9.13 37.78 -1.34
C VAL A 527 10.34 37.59 -0.45
N VAL A 528 10.15 37.63 0.87
CA VAL A 528 11.15 37.25 1.88
C VAL A 528 10.50 36.24 2.82
N VAL A 529 11.26 35.20 3.17
CA VAL A 529 10.86 34.19 4.15
C VAL A 529 11.51 34.49 5.48
N SER A 530 10.76 34.34 6.57
CA SER A 530 11.29 34.49 7.93
C SER A 530 10.70 33.45 8.88
N ASP A 531 11.47 33.10 9.90
CA ASP A 531 11.06 32.27 11.04
C ASP A 531 11.23 33.08 12.34
N ASN A 532 11.24 32.39 13.49
CA ASN A 532 11.45 33.02 14.80
C ASN A 532 12.89 33.50 15.05
N SER A 533 13.84 33.06 14.24
CA SER A 533 15.27 33.37 14.33
C SER A 533 15.68 34.50 13.38
N GLY A 534 14.88 34.78 12.35
CA GLY A 534 15.05 35.91 11.44
C GLY A 534 14.67 35.57 10.01
N ASN A 535 15.31 36.24 9.05
CA ASN A 535 15.11 35.94 7.63
C ASN A 535 15.86 34.66 7.25
N VAL A 536 15.21 33.85 6.40
CA VAL A 536 15.72 32.55 5.92
C VAL A 536 16.17 32.71 4.48
N GLN A 537 17.31 32.11 4.13
CA GLN A 537 17.78 32.09 2.74
C GLN A 537 16.78 31.32 1.88
N SER A 538 16.33 31.95 0.80
CA SER A 538 15.35 31.39 -0.12
C SER A 538 15.75 31.64 -1.58
N GLN A 539 15.13 30.89 -2.48
CA GLN A 539 15.33 30.99 -3.92
C GLN A 539 13.98 30.94 -4.63
N VAL A 540 13.77 31.84 -5.59
CA VAL A 540 12.61 31.80 -6.48
C VAL A 540 13.03 31.16 -7.80
N THR A 541 12.36 30.08 -8.18
CA THR A 541 12.55 29.30 -9.40
C THR A 541 11.30 29.39 -10.28
N TYR A 542 11.32 28.72 -11.43
CA TYR A 542 10.24 28.72 -12.41
C TYR A 542 9.77 27.30 -12.71
N THR A 543 8.46 27.11 -12.76
CA THR A 543 7.86 25.92 -13.36
C THR A 543 8.10 25.89 -14.87
N PRO A 544 7.90 24.74 -15.54
CA PRO A 544 7.89 24.67 -17.00
C PRO A 544 6.90 25.66 -17.66
N SER A 545 5.79 25.98 -16.98
CA SER A 545 4.79 26.95 -17.43
C SER A 545 5.19 28.43 -17.22
N GLY A 546 6.30 28.69 -16.52
CA GLY A 546 6.78 30.03 -16.17
C GLY A 546 6.18 30.61 -14.88
N ALA A 547 5.32 29.88 -14.17
CA ALA A 547 4.87 30.26 -12.83
C ALA A 547 6.01 30.21 -11.81
N TYR A 548 5.99 31.09 -10.80
CA TYR A 548 7.03 31.16 -9.77
C TYR A 548 6.85 30.07 -8.70
N GLN A 549 7.98 29.49 -8.29
CA GLN A 549 8.09 28.59 -7.15
C GLN A 549 9.08 29.17 -6.15
N LEU A 550 8.76 29.10 -4.85
CA LEU A 550 9.62 29.48 -3.75
C LEU A 550 10.23 28.25 -3.11
N GLU A 551 11.54 28.22 -3.01
CA GLU A 551 12.30 27.10 -2.48
C GLU A 551 13.21 27.56 -1.35
N PHE A 552 13.16 26.85 -0.22
CA PHE A 552 14.01 27.10 0.94
C PHE A 552 14.08 25.86 1.83
N TYR A 553 15.05 25.84 2.75
CA TYR A 553 15.19 24.78 3.74
C TYR A 553 14.39 25.09 5.00
N VAL A 554 13.75 24.06 5.55
CA VAL A 554 13.04 24.10 6.82
C VAL A 554 13.69 23.15 7.81
N TYR A 555 13.76 23.56 9.07
CA TYR A 555 14.20 22.75 10.19
C TYR A 555 12.98 22.43 11.07
N ILE A 556 12.60 21.15 11.15
CA ILE A 556 11.35 20.73 11.79
C ILE A 556 11.61 19.58 12.76
N PRO A 557 11.14 19.66 14.02
CA PRO A 557 11.26 18.58 15.00
C PRO A 557 10.49 17.30 14.58
N PRO A 558 10.79 16.15 15.19
CA PRO A 558 10.08 14.90 14.91
C PRO A 558 8.61 14.93 15.35
N LEU A 559 7.71 14.38 14.52
CA LEU A 559 6.25 14.40 14.73
C LEU A 559 5.69 15.79 15.06
N GLY A 560 6.39 16.84 14.66
CA GLY A 560 6.18 18.20 15.12
C GLY A 560 6.10 19.20 13.97
N TYR A 561 6.03 20.49 14.29
CA TYR A 561 5.97 21.53 13.28
C TYR A 561 6.90 22.70 13.58
N SER A 562 7.22 23.44 12.51
CA SER A 562 7.84 24.77 12.55
C SER A 562 7.02 25.76 11.69
N SER A 563 6.88 26.99 12.15
CA SER A 563 6.15 28.07 11.47
C SER A 563 7.13 29.05 10.81
N PHE A 564 6.79 29.44 9.59
CA PHE A 564 7.48 30.45 8.79
C PHE A 564 6.46 31.49 8.30
N VAL A 565 6.95 32.65 7.86
CA VAL A 565 6.12 33.72 7.27
C VAL A 565 6.74 34.15 5.95
N ILE A 566 5.96 33.97 4.87
CA ILE A 566 6.28 34.49 3.53
C ILE A 566 5.67 35.88 3.42
N SER A 567 6.50 36.90 3.18
CA SER A 567 6.05 38.30 3.11
C SER A 567 6.44 38.93 1.78
N PRO A 568 5.56 39.71 1.13
CA PRO A 568 5.94 40.53 -0.01
C PRO A 568 6.98 41.58 0.44
N SER A 569 8.01 41.82 -0.38
CA SER A 569 9.06 42.78 -0.07
C SER A 569 9.31 43.73 -1.23
N SER A 570 9.46 45.02 -0.93
CA SER A 570 9.93 46.06 -1.86
C SER A 570 11.36 46.51 -1.55
N SER A 571 12.00 45.92 -0.54
CA SER A 571 13.36 46.26 -0.11
C SER A 571 14.37 45.55 -1.01
N ALA A 572 15.06 46.31 -1.86
CA ALA A 572 16.08 45.76 -2.74
C ALA A 572 17.23 45.11 -1.95
N GLU A 573 17.58 45.68 -0.79
CA GLU A 573 18.62 45.14 0.10
C GLU A 573 18.21 43.78 0.70
N ASP A 574 16.98 43.64 1.19
CA ASP A 574 16.51 42.36 1.73
C ASP A 574 16.38 41.30 0.64
N LEU A 575 15.89 41.68 -0.55
CA LEU A 575 15.77 40.76 -1.68
C LEU A 575 17.15 40.28 -2.14
N GLU A 576 18.13 41.19 -2.31
CA GLU A 576 19.50 40.82 -2.70
C GLU A 576 20.17 39.92 -1.66
N LYS A 577 19.88 40.14 -0.38
CA LYS A 577 20.51 39.40 0.72
C LYS A 577 19.88 38.03 1.00
N TYR A 578 18.55 37.91 0.93
CA TYR A 578 17.84 36.73 1.45
C TYR A 578 17.05 35.95 0.38
N THR A 579 16.77 36.53 -0.79
CA THR A 579 15.94 35.90 -1.82
C THR A 579 16.62 35.92 -3.18
N HIS A 580 17.16 34.77 -3.59
CA HIS A 580 17.78 34.62 -4.89
C HIS A 580 16.72 34.38 -5.99
N LEU A 581 16.48 35.35 -6.87
CA LEU A 581 15.69 35.10 -8.08
C LEU A 581 16.57 34.40 -9.13
N SER A 582 16.18 33.18 -9.50
CA SER A 582 16.92 32.35 -10.45
C SER A 582 17.03 33.03 -11.81
N LYS A 583 18.22 32.97 -12.42
CA LYS A 583 18.46 33.45 -13.79
C LYS A 583 18.63 32.25 -14.70
N GLU A 584 17.58 31.94 -15.47
CA GLU A 584 17.60 30.82 -16.39
C GLU A 584 18.50 31.10 -17.61
N THR A 585 19.40 30.18 -17.90
CA THR A 585 20.11 30.11 -19.17
C THR A 585 19.30 29.22 -20.11
N VAL A 586 18.91 29.76 -21.28
CA VAL A 586 18.16 29.03 -22.29
C VAL A 586 19.11 28.57 -23.39
N TYR A 587 19.11 27.28 -23.67
CA TYR A 587 19.88 26.68 -24.76
C TYR A 587 18.91 26.35 -25.89
N GLN A 588 19.10 26.99 -27.05
CA GLN A 588 18.32 26.72 -28.26
C GLN A 588 19.12 25.81 -29.19
N SER A 589 18.49 24.75 -29.68
CA SER A 589 19.13 23.83 -30.60
C SER A 589 19.65 24.57 -31.86
N HIS A 590 20.86 24.22 -32.28
CA HIS A 590 21.60 24.65 -33.48
C HIS A 590 22.52 25.88 -33.42
N GLN A 591 22.64 26.64 -32.32
CA GLN A 591 23.77 27.58 -32.17
C GLN A 591 24.24 27.67 -30.71
N PRO A 592 25.51 27.31 -30.41
CA PRO A 592 26.10 27.66 -29.12
C PRO A 592 26.21 29.19 -29.07
N LEU A 593 25.41 29.83 -28.23
CA LEU A 593 25.58 31.25 -27.90
C LEU A 593 26.88 31.39 -27.09
N GLY A 594 28.00 31.45 -27.81
CA GLY A 594 29.30 31.87 -27.29
C GLY A 594 30.21 30.76 -26.75
N GLY A 595 30.86 30.01 -27.64
CA GLY A 595 32.17 29.39 -27.39
C GLY A 595 32.19 28.09 -26.57
N ALA A 596 32.45 26.98 -27.27
CA ALA A 596 32.65 25.60 -26.80
C ALA A 596 31.39 24.82 -26.36
N ASN A 597 31.29 23.55 -26.81
CA ASN A 597 30.46 22.51 -26.21
C ASN A 597 30.90 22.33 -24.74
N SER A 598 30.47 23.19 -23.84
CA SER A 598 30.71 23.03 -22.40
C SER A 598 29.55 22.26 -21.80
N ASN A 599 29.86 21.17 -21.11
CA ASN A 599 28.88 20.43 -20.33
C ASN A 599 28.25 21.32 -19.26
N ILE A 600 26.97 21.09 -18.97
CA ILE A 600 26.27 21.73 -17.85
C ILE A 600 26.55 20.88 -16.62
N ILE A 601 27.06 21.51 -15.55
CA ILE A 601 27.40 20.81 -14.31
C ILE A 601 26.50 21.34 -13.20
N LEU A 602 25.78 20.44 -12.54
CA LEU A 602 25.13 20.70 -11.26
C LEU A 602 26.01 20.10 -10.18
N GLU A 603 26.40 20.88 -9.19
CA GLU A 603 27.23 20.38 -8.09
C GLU A 603 26.84 20.96 -6.73
N ASN A 604 27.04 20.17 -5.69
CA ASN A 604 26.96 20.59 -4.29
C ASN A 604 28.11 19.95 -3.50
N ASP A 605 28.03 19.91 -2.16
CA ASP A 605 29.10 19.34 -1.32
C ASP A 605 29.22 17.80 -1.41
N TYR A 606 28.18 17.12 -1.89
CA TYR A 606 28.05 15.66 -1.86
C TYR A 606 28.21 15.01 -3.23
N ILE A 607 27.58 15.56 -4.27
CA ILE A 607 27.58 15.01 -5.61
C ILE A 607 27.83 16.09 -6.68
N SER A 608 28.32 15.65 -7.82
CA SER A 608 28.43 16.42 -9.05
C SER A 608 27.77 15.63 -10.18
N VAL A 609 26.94 16.28 -10.98
CA VAL A 609 26.22 15.67 -12.10
C VAL A 609 26.51 16.46 -13.37
N GLU A 610 26.91 15.75 -14.41
CA GLU A 610 27.31 16.31 -15.70
C GLU A 610 26.25 16.01 -16.76
N PHE A 611 25.87 17.05 -17.51
CA PHE A 611 24.91 16.98 -18.60
C PHE A 611 25.51 17.50 -19.89
N ASP A 612 25.11 16.93 -21.01
CA ASP A 612 25.47 17.42 -22.33
C ASP A 612 24.87 18.82 -22.57
N GLY A 613 25.69 19.80 -22.93
CA GLY A 613 25.23 21.17 -23.14
C GLY A 613 24.37 21.39 -24.38
N ALA A 614 24.33 20.44 -25.32
CA ALA A 614 23.56 20.50 -26.55
C ALA A 614 22.23 19.72 -26.48
N THR A 615 22.22 18.57 -25.80
CA THR A 615 21.04 17.69 -25.70
C THR A 615 20.36 17.73 -24.33
N GLY A 616 21.09 18.10 -23.28
CA GLY A 616 20.63 18.04 -21.89
C GLY A 616 20.58 16.62 -21.34
N ASP A 617 21.16 15.64 -22.05
CA ASP A 617 21.29 14.26 -21.57
C ASP A 617 22.20 14.23 -20.34
N ILE A 618 21.82 13.48 -19.31
CA ILE A 618 22.74 13.13 -18.23
C ILE A 618 23.88 12.29 -18.80
N GLN A 619 25.12 12.57 -18.36
CA GLN A 619 26.34 11.89 -18.81
C GLN A 619 27.04 11.16 -17.67
N SER A 620 27.13 11.79 -16.50
CA SER A 620 27.77 11.18 -15.33
C SER A 620 27.25 11.71 -14.00
N ILE A 621 27.35 10.88 -12.97
CA ILE A 621 27.16 11.26 -11.56
C ILE A 621 28.42 10.88 -10.78
N THR A 622 28.94 11.81 -9.99
CA THR A 622 30.13 11.64 -9.16
C THR A 622 29.76 11.80 -7.70
N ASN A 623 30.13 10.82 -6.88
CA ASN A 623 30.09 10.93 -5.42
C ASN A 623 31.39 11.61 -4.95
N LYS A 624 31.29 12.82 -4.40
CA LYS A 624 32.47 13.63 -4.03
C LYS A 624 33.22 13.07 -2.82
N SER A 625 32.55 12.30 -1.95
CA SER A 625 33.19 11.72 -0.77
C SER A 625 34.15 10.59 -1.13
N SER A 626 33.75 9.71 -2.07
CA SER A 626 34.57 8.59 -2.54
C SER A 626 35.39 8.92 -3.79
N ASN A 627 35.06 10.01 -4.49
CA ASN A 627 35.52 10.32 -5.85
C ASN A 627 35.13 9.26 -6.89
N ALA A 628 34.20 8.35 -6.58
CA ALA A 628 33.65 7.42 -7.55
C ALA A 628 32.82 8.20 -8.58
N GLN A 629 32.94 7.82 -9.85
CA GLN A 629 32.16 8.38 -10.94
C GLN A 629 31.46 7.24 -11.69
N LEU A 630 30.20 7.46 -11.99
CA LEU A 630 29.36 6.57 -12.77
C LEU A 630 29.00 7.25 -14.09
N ALA A 631 29.29 6.60 -15.22
CA ALA A 631 28.72 7.01 -16.50
C ALA A 631 27.28 6.53 -16.55
N ILE A 632 26.35 7.44 -16.85
CA ILE A 632 24.92 7.17 -16.89
C ILE A 632 24.28 7.91 -18.06
N GLN A 633 23.36 7.25 -18.73
CA GLN A 633 22.49 7.82 -19.75
C GLN A 633 21.05 7.55 -19.37
N GLN A 634 20.16 8.49 -19.68
CA GLN A 634 18.71 8.32 -19.51
C GLN A 634 18.00 8.68 -20.81
N ASP A 635 17.06 7.83 -21.22
CA ASP A 635 16.20 8.07 -22.39
C ASP A 635 14.75 7.71 -22.09
N TYR A 636 13.81 8.44 -22.71
CA TYR A 636 12.39 8.10 -22.67
C TYR A 636 12.02 7.35 -23.93
N GLN A 637 11.44 6.17 -23.71
CA GLN A 637 11.06 5.28 -24.79
C GLN A 637 9.65 4.76 -24.56
N PHE A 638 9.10 4.02 -25.50
CA PHE A 638 7.86 3.30 -25.29
C PHE A 638 7.85 1.95 -25.99
N TYR A 639 7.10 1.03 -25.40
CA TYR A 639 6.67 -0.18 -26.05
C TYR A 639 5.34 0.05 -26.77
N LEU A 640 5.16 -0.66 -27.89
CA LEU A 640 3.89 -0.73 -28.57
C LEU A 640 3.06 -1.86 -27.96
N PRO A 641 1.83 -1.61 -27.46
CA PRO A 641 0.97 -2.65 -26.92
C PRO A 641 0.47 -3.56 -28.04
N SER A 642 0.63 -4.87 -27.87
CA SER A 642 0.11 -5.88 -28.81
C SER A 642 -1.41 -5.84 -28.88
N LEU A 643 -1.94 -6.04 -30.11
CA LEU A 643 -3.37 -6.21 -30.40
C LEU A 643 -3.73 -7.69 -30.64
N GLY A 644 -2.84 -8.61 -30.26
CA GLY A 644 -2.88 -10.01 -30.67
C GLY A 644 -2.19 -10.24 -32.01
N ASP A 645 -1.76 -11.48 -32.23
CA ASP A 645 -1.07 -11.93 -33.43
C ASP A 645 -1.37 -13.42 -33.72
N GLU A 646 -0.63 -14.04 -34.65
CA GLU A 646 -0.79 -15.44 -35.02
C GLU A 646 -0.36 -16.42 -33.91
N LEU A 647 0.48 -15.98 -32.96
CA LEU A 647 0.93 -16.82 -31.84
C LEU A 647 -0.10 -16.83 -30.72
N SER A 648 -0.66 -15.67 -30.41
CA SER A 648 -1.71 -15.52 -29.40
C SER A 648 -2.59 -14.32 -29.71
N ASN A 649 -3.90 -14.47 -29.50
CA ASN A 649 -4.85 -13.36 -29.56
C ASN A 649 -4.75 -12.40 -28.34
N GLN A 650 -3.85 -12.68 -27.39
CA GLN A 650 -3.67 -11.86 -26.21
C GLN A 650 -3.26 -10.43 -26.55
N CYS A 651 -4.03 -9.45 -26.08
CA CYS A 651 -3.71 -8.03 -26.20
C CYS A 651 -3.01 -7.51 -24.94
N SER A 652 -2.31 -6.37 -25.05
CA SER A 652 -1.94 -5.59 -23.86
C SER A 652 -3.15 -4.80 -23.35
N GLY A 653 -3.32 -4.70 -22.03
CA GLY A 653 -4.49 -4.06 -21.41
C GLY A 653 -4.23 -3.59 -19.98
N ALA A 654 -5.29 -3.54 -19.17
CA ALA A 654 -5.22 -3.09 -17.78
C ALA A 654 -4.33 -4.00 -16.91
N TYR A 655 -4.44 -5.32 -17.09
CA TYR A 655 -3.69 -6.34 -16.38
C TYR A 655 -2.38 -6.67 -17.09
N ILE A 656 -2.48 -6.98 -18.38
CA ILE A 656 -1.41 -7.61 -19.16
C ILE A 656 -0.54 -6.55 -19.82
N PHE A 657 0.77 -6.78 -19.76
CA PHE A 657 1.75 -6.08 -20.58
C PHE A 657 2.29 -7.08 -21.61
N ARG A 658 1.95 -6.85 -22.88
CA ARG A 658 2.45 -7.63 -24.01
C ARG A 658 2.96 -6.69 -25.10
N PRO A 659 4.27 -6.39 -25.15
CA PRO A 659 4.83 -5.51 -26.18
C PRO A 659 4.87 -6.19 -27.55
N ILE A 660 4.83 -5.41 -28.63
CA ILE A 660 5.09 -5.88 -29.99
C ILE A 660 6.61 -6.06 -30.17
N GLY A 661 7.09 -7.28 -29.96
CA GLY A 661 8.50 -7.61 -30.02
C GLY A 661 9.31 -6.98 -28.88
N GLU A 662 10.64 -7.02 -29.02
CA GLU A 662 11.57 -6.61 -27.95
C GLU A 662 12.03 -5.15 -28.07
N ASN A 663 11.80 -4.52 -29.23
CA ASN A 663 12.31 -3.19 -29.51
C ASN A 663 11.43 -2.11 -28.89
N THR A 664 12.09 -1.09 -28.35
CA THR A 664 11.46 0.15 -27.95
C THR A 664 11.55 1.21 -29.05
N TYR A 665 10.70 2.21 -28.94
CA TYR A 665 10.70 3.39 -29.81
C TYR A 665 10.98 4.63 -28.98
N SER A 666 11.80 5.55 -29.49
CA SER A 666 12.07 6.80 -28.78
C SER A 666 10.77 7.61 -28.65
N TYR A 667 10.52 8.14 -27.45
CA TYR A 667 9.32 8.93 -27.17
C TYR A 667 9.34 10.26 -27.93
N ASN A 668 10.51 10.83 -28.21
CA ASN A 668 10.59 12.01 -29.08
C ASN A 668 11.88 12.09 -29.91
N ASN A 669 11.72 12.45 -31.19
CA ASN A 669 12.79 12.60 -32.18
C ASN A 669 13.22 14.06 -32.43
N GLN A 670 12.77 15.03 -31.61
CA GLN A 670 13.13 16.44 -31.76
C GLN A 670 14.22 16.85 -30.77
N SER A 671 15.03 17.85 -31.14
CA SER A 671 16.00 18.46 -30.21
C SER A 671 15.27 19.16 -29.08
N ALA A 672 15.46 18.68 -27.85
CA ALA A 672 14.83 19.26 -26.67
C ALA A 672 15.29 20.70 -26.44
N GLN A 673 14.37 21.57 -26.01
CA GLN A 673 14.75 22.84 -25.41
C GLN A 673 15.31 22.57 -24.01
N ILE A 674 16.37 23.27 -23.63
CA ILE A 674 16.99 23.12 -22.30
C ILE A 674 16.98 24.47 -21.61
N LYS A 675 16.63 24.47 -20.34
CA LYS A 675 16.82 25.60 -19.43
C LYS A 675 17.58 25.12 -18.22
N SER A 676 18.53 25.91 -17.74
CA SER A 676 19.21 25.62 -16.48
C SER A 676 19.37 26.88 -15.63
N ALA A 677 19.44 26.70 -14.31
CA ALA A 677 19.79 27.76 -13.40
C ALA A 677 20.60 27.19 -12.22
N ASN A 678 21.55 27.99 -11.75
CA ASN A 678 22.30 27.70 -10.52
C ASN A 678 21.85 28.68 -9.44
N GLY A 679 21.75 28.21 -8.21
CA GLY A 679 21.39 29.04 -7.08
C GLY A 679 21.84 28.47 -5.74
N PRO A 680 21.73 29.26 -4.66
CA PRO A 680 22.23 28.89 -3.34
C PRO A 680 21.39 27.81 -2.64
N VAL A 681 20.15 27.58 -3.06
CA VAL A 681 19.26 26.54 -2.47
C VAL A 681 19.18 25.33 -3.41
N VAL A 682 18.96 25.59 -4.70
CA VAL A 682 18.80 24.57 -5.73
C VAL A 682 19.45 25.00 -7.03
N SER A 683 20.08 24.05 -7.70
CA SER A 683 20.50 24.16 -9.08
C SER A 683 19.71 23.13 -9.90
N TYR A 684 19.22 23.51 -11.08
CA TYR A 684 18.35 22.64 -11.87
C TYR A 684 18.60 22.76 -13.37
N ILE A 685 18.21 21.70 -14.07
CA ILE A 685 18.13 21.64 -15.53
C ILE A 685 16.76 21.06 -15.91
N THR A 686 16.02 21.79 -16.74
CA THR A 686 14.74 21.38 -17.31
C THR A 686 14.92 21.10 -18.79
N ARG A 687 14.56 19.90 -19.21
CA ARG A 687 14.55 19.43 -20.59
C ARG A 687 13.12 19.24 -21.05
N TYR A 688 12.76 19.97 -22.10
CA TYR A 688 11.44 19.90 -22.74
C TYR A 688 11.54 18.94 -23.91
N TRP A 689 11.18 17.68 -23.68
CA TRP A 689 11.11 16.71 -24.76
C TRP A 689 9.95 17.08 -25.68
N SER A 690 8.74 17.21 -25.15
CA SER A 690 7.58 17.73 -25.87
C SER A 690 6.69 18.54 -24.92
N ASP A 691 5.58 19.08 -25.44
CA ASP A 691 4.55 19.71 -24.60
C ASP A 691 3.90 18.73 -23.60
N THR A 692 4.09 17.42 -23.80
CA THR A 692 3.55 16.32 -22.98
C THR A 692 4.64 15.51 -22.28
N MET A 693 5.91 15.89 -22.39
CA MET A 693 7.04 15.23 -21.72
C MET A 693 8.06 16.25 -21.20
N ILE A 694 7.83 16.56 -19.94
CA ILE A 694 8.54 17.38 -18.96
C ILE A 694 9.65 16.65 -18.20
N GLN A 695 10.95 16.99 -18.24
CA GLN A 695 11.89 16.46 -17.25
C GLN A 695 12.68 17.58 -16.58
N THR A 696 12.70 17.61 -15.26
CA THR A 696 13.52 18.52 -14.48
C THR A 696 14.38 17.74 -13.49
N TYR A 697 15.71 17.87 -13.63
CA TYR A 697 16.66 17.42 -12.63
C TYR A 697 16.95 18.57 -11.66
N LYS A 698 16.82 18.32 -10.35
CA LYS A 698 17.09 19.29 -9.28
C LYS A 698 18.17 18.75 -8.35
N LEU A 699 19.22 19.55 -8.14
CA LEU A 699 20.25 19.29 -7.15
C LEU A 699 20.20 20.36 -6.07
N TYR A 700 19.75 19.96 -4.88
CA TYR A 700 19.68 20.84 -3.72
C TYR A 700 21.03 20.93 -3.01
N ALA A 701 21.34 22.08 -2.41
CA ALA A 701 22.66 22.37 -1.83
C ALA A 701 23.14 21.35 -0.77
N ASN A 702 22.22 20.79 0.02
CA ASN A 702 22.51 19.83 1.10
C ASN A 702 21.95 18.43 0.83
N SER A 703 22.01 17.96 -0.42
CA SER A 703 21.44 16.66 -0.82
C SER A 703 22.49 15.69 -1.35
N GLU A 704 22.42 14.43 -0.93
CA GLU A 704 23.23 13.32 -1.46
C GLU A 704 22.63 12.66 -2.72
N HIS A 705 21.51 13.20 -3.21
CA HIS A 705 20.74 12.61 -4.30
C HIS A 705 20.25 13.68 -5.27
N LEU A 706 19.98 13.24 -6.50
CA LEU A 706 19.42 14.05 -7.57
C LEU A 706 17.91 13.81 -7.64
N ASP A 707 17.12 14.88 -7.50
CA ASP A 707 15.66 14.81 -7.63
C ASP A 707 15.29 14.91 -9.11
N ILE A 708 14.32 14.09 -9.52
CA ILE A 708 13.82 14.01 -10.90
C ILE A 708 12.31 14.22 -10.87
N GLU A 709 11.86 15.33 -11.42
CA GLU A 709 10.44 15.65 -11.62
C GLU A 709 10.09 15.41 -13.08
N GLU A 710 9.08 14.58 -13.35
CA GLU A 710 8.65 14.22 -14.70
C GLU A 710 7.18 14.57 -14.90
N VAL A 711 6.86 15.31 -15.96
CA VAL A 711 5.48 15.60 -16.41
C VAL A 711 5.20 14.76 -17.65
N ILE A 712 4.25 13.83 -17.56
CA ILE A 712 4.06 12.79 -18.56
C ILE A 712 2.61 12.76 -19.03
N GLY A 713 2.43 12.87 -20.33
CA GLY A 713 1.15 12.77 -21.00
C GLY A 713 0.39 14.10 -21.15
N PRO A 714 -0.85 14.06 -21.68
CA PRO A 714 -1.57 12.86 -22.12
C PRO A 714 -0.80 12.08 -23.18
N ILE A 715 -0.80 10.74 -23.11
CA ILE A 715 -0.15 9.91 -24.13
C ILE A 715 -0.91 10.10 -25.45
N ASP A 716 -0.20 10.54 -26.48
CA ASP A 716 -0.76 10.77 -27.81
C ASP A 716 -1.07 9.43 -28.50
N ILE A 717 -2.32 9.30 -28.96
CA ILE A 717 -2.85 8.16 -29.72
C ILE A 717 -3.51 8.63 -31.03
N SER A 718 -3.21 9.85 -31.48
CA SER A 718 -3.76 10.40 -32.73
C SER A 718 -3.36 9.60 -33.97
N ASP A 719 -2.27 8.83 -33.87
CA ASP A 719 -1.82 7.83 -34.83
C ASP A 719 -2.61 6.50 -34.78
N GLY A 720 -3.59 6.39 -33.89
CA GLY A 720 -4.39 5.19 -33.67
C GLY A 720 -3.63 4.07 -32.95
N THR A 721 -2.50 4.38 -32.28
CA THR A 721 -1.63 3.39 -31.65
C THR A 721 -1.41 3.71 -30.17
N GLY A 722 -1.73 2.76 -29.29
CA GLY A 722 -1.42 2.86 -27.85
C GLY A 722 0.08 2.89 -27.57
N LYS A 723 0.49 3.34 -26.39
CA LYS A 723 1.91 3.45 -26.00
C LYS A 723 2.08 3.17 -24.51
N GLU A 724 3.16 2.48 -24.18
CA GLU A 724 3.56 2.15 -22.81
C GLU A 724 4.92 2.79 -22.54
N VAL A 725 4.90 3.96 -21.90
CA VAL A 725 6.04 4.88 -21.79
C VAL A 725 6.95 4.47 -20.65
N ILE A 726 8.24 4.36 -20.95
CA ILE A 726 9.29 4.00 -20.01
C ILE A 726 10.36 5.09 -19.90
N SER A 727 11.06 5.14 -18.77
CA SER A 727 12.36 5.81 -18.62
C SER A 727 13.42 4.75 -18.37
N ARG A 728 14.43 4.71 -19.24
CA ARG A 728 15.52 3.73 -19.20
C ARG A 728 16.81 4.42 -18.81
N TYR A 729 17.51 3.84 -17.84
CA TYR A 729 18.83 4.27 -17.39
C TYR A 729 19.86 3.21 -17.78
N THR A 730 20.90 3.62 -18.49
CA THR A 730 22.01 2.74 -18.91
C THR A 730 23.31 3.23 -18.27
N THR A 731 24.07 2.31 -17.69
CA THR A 731 25.31 2.62 -16.97
C THR A 731 26.46 1.72 -17.38
N ASN A 732 27.67 2.04 -16.91
CA ASN A 732 28.84 1.17 -17.04
C ASN A 732 29.04 0.21 -15.85
N LEU A 733 28.03 -0.01 -14.99
CA LEU A 733 28.10 -0.99 -13.90
C LEU A 733 28.06 -2.42 -14.43
N ASN A 734 28.91 -3.30 -13.89
CA ASN A 734 28.83 -4.71 -14.18
C ASN A 734 27.89 -5.43 -13.19
N THR A 735 26.61 -5.46 -13.55
CA THR A 735 25.54 -6.03 -12.70
C THR A 735 25.45 -7.55 -12.72
N ASN A 736 26.12 -8.21 -13.66
CA ASN A 736 26.06 -9.67 -13.85
C ASN A 736 24.62 -10.21 -13.96
N SER A 737 23.76 -9.47 -14.69
CA SER A 737 22.32 -9.77 -14.89
C SER A 737 21.48 -9.76 -13.60
N LYS A 738 21.98 -9.20 -12.50
CA LYS A 738 21.27 -9.09 -11.22
C LYS A 738 20.87 -7.66 -10.93
N TRP A 739 19.70 -7.50 -10.33
CA TRP A 739 19.18 -6.23 -9.89
C TRP A 739 18.21 -6.45 -8.73
N TYR A 740 17.73 -5.40 -8.09
CA TYR A 740 16.93 -5.52 -6.88
C TYR A 740 15.72 -4.60 -6.91
N SER A 741 14.58 -5.10 -6.45
CA SER A 741 13.30 -4.39 -6.31
C SER A 741 12.75 -4.59 -4.91
N ASP A 742 12.11 -3.61 -4.30
CA ASP A 742 11.41 -3.80 -3.03
C ASP A 742 10.21 -4.78 -3.14
N ALA A 743 9.84 -5.41 -2.03
CA ALA A 743 8.55 -6.09 -1.87
C ALA A 743 7.62 -5.20 -1.00
N ASN A 744 6.60 -4.59 -1.62
CA ASN A 744 5.64 -3.65 -1.01
C ASN A 744 6.29 -2.48 -0.24
N GLY A 745 7.53 -2.12 -0.56
CA GLY A 745 8.30 -1.08 0.09
C GLY A 745 9.10 -1.51 1.31
N MET A 746 9.25 -2.83 1.55
CA MET A 746 10.02 -3.38 2.67
C MET A 746 11.39 -3.93 2.23
N GLU A 747 11.56 -5.26 2.30
CA GLU A 747 12.83 -5.96 2.06
C GLU A 747 13.04 -6.15 0.55
N MET A 748 14.29 -5.97 0.12
CA MET A 748 14.67 -6.02 -1.30
C MET A 748 14.73 -7.46 -1.79
N GLN A 749 14.14 -7.72 -2.95
CA GLN A 749 14.19 -9.00 -3.65
C GLN A 749 15.28 -8.94 -4.73
N GLN A 750 16.19 -9.91 -4.73
CA GLN A 750 17.15 -10.07 -5.82
C GLN A 750 16.44 -10.66 -7.04
N ARG A 751 16.55 -9.96 -8.16
CA ARG A 751 16.03 -10.36 -9.47
C ARG A 751 17.17 -10.79 -10.37
N THR A 752 16.89 -11.66 -11.32
CA THR A 752 17.86 -12.09 -12.33
C THR A 752 17.17 -12.22 -13.68
N LEU A 753 17.73 -11.57 -14.70
CA LEU A 753 17.18 -11.56 -16.05
C LEU A 753 16.95 -13.00 -16.55
N ASN A 754 15.73 -13.27 -17.01
CA ASN A 754 15.32 -14.56 -17.60
C ASN A 754 15.53 -15.76 -16.68
N TYR A 755 15.37 -15.58 -15.36
CA TYR A 755 15.58 -16.63 -14.39
C TYR A 755 14.44 -16.72 -13.37
N ARG A 756 14.17 -17.95 -12.91
CA ARG A 756 13.26 -18.28 -11.81
C ARG A 756 13.95 -19.32 -10.92
N PRO A 757 13.98 -19.13 -9.59
CA PRO A 757 14.67 -20.07 -8.71
C PRO A 757 13.86 -21.34 -8.43
N SER A 758 12.53 -21.31 -8.61
CA SER A 758 11.63 -22.39 -8.18
C SER A 758 11.35 -23.46 -9.26
N TRP A 759 11.54 -23.15 -10.55
CA TRP A 759 11.32 -24.09 -11.65
C TRP A 759 12.27 -23.83 -12.83
N ASN A 760 12.29 -24.75 -13.80
CA ASN A 760 13.04 -24.55 -15.04
C ASN A 760 12.25 -23.63 -15.98
N TYR A 761 12.61 -22.35 -15.99
CA TYR A 761 11.88 -21.30 -16.71
C TYR A 761 12.08 -21.37 -18.23
N THR A 762 10.98 -21.47 -18.97
CA THR A 762 10.97 -21.27 -20.42
C THR A 762 10.61 -19.81 -20.71
N ILE A 763 11.47 -19.13 -21.48
CA ILE A 763 11.29 -17.72 -21.83
C ILE A 763 10.36 -17.63 -23.04
N GLU A 764 9.12 -17.22 -22.81
CA GLU A 764 8.12 -16.96 -23.86
C GLU A 764 8.01 -15.47 -24.20
N GLU A 765 8.05 -14.61 -23.17
CA GLU A 765 7.98 -13.15 -23.29
C GLU A 765 9.19 -12.51 -22.57
N PRO A 766 10.32 -12.26 -23.27
CA PRO A 766 11.58 -11.83 -22.66
C PRO A 766 11.54 -10.41 -22.06
N ILE A 767 10.51 -9.62 -22.38
CA ILE A 767 10.31 -8.29 -21.81
C ILE A 767 9.38 -8.36 -20.60
N SER A 768 8.09 -8.68 -20.83
CA SER A 768 7.07 -8.65 -19.77
C SER A 768 7.28 -9.72 -18.70
N GLY A 769 7.94 -10.83 -19.02
CA GLY A 769 8.38 -11.83 -18.04
C GLY A 769 9.50 -11.38 -17.11
N ASN A 770 10.12 -10.23 -17.32
CA ASN A 770 11.15 -9.66 -16.43
C ASN A 770 10.70 -8.40 -15.69
N TYR A 771 9.48 -7.91 -15.97
CA TYR A 771 8.89 -6.84 -15.20
C TYR A 771 8.42 -7.34 -13.83
N VAL A 772 8.73 -6.59 -12.78
CA VAL A 772 8.26 -6.82 -11.40
C VAL A 772 7.77 -5.50 -10.81
N PRO A 773 6.92 -5.52 -9.76
CA PRO A 773 6.47 -4.29 -9.14
C PRO A 773 7.58 -3.65 -8.31
N VAL A 774 7.61 -2.31 -8.28
CA VAL A 774 8.42 -1.48 -7.38
C VAL A 774 7.50 -0.46 -6.75
N ASN A 775 7.47 -0.42 -5.40
CA ASN A 775 6.60 0.49 -4.65
C ASN A 775 7.36 1.65 -4.03
N SER A 776 8.69 1.59 -4.04
CA SER A 776 9.53 2.58 -3.36
C SER A 776 11.00 2.63 -3.82
N ILE A 777 11.66 1.49 -4.01
CA ILE A 777 13.12 1.38 -4.13
C ILE A 777 13.42 0.29 -5.17
N ALA A 778 14.29 0.63 -6.12
CA ALA A 778 14.97 -0.36 -6.96
C ALA A 778 16.43 0.06 -7.18
N TYR A 779 17.33 -0.92 -7.32
CA TYR A 779 18.73 -0.62 -7.57
C TYR A 779 19.45 -1.69 -8.39
N ILE A 780 20.55 -1.25 -9.01
CA ILE A 780 21.56 -2.10 -9.64
C ILE A 780 22.90 -1.91 -8.92
N GLN A 781 23.67 -2.99 -8.84
CA GLN A 781 24.94 -3.02 -8.10
C GLN A 781 26.06 -3.60 -8.97
N ASP A 782 27.25 -3.02 -8.87
CA ASP A 782 28.51 -3.65 -9.25
C ASP A 782 29.23 -4.07 -7.97
N THR A 783 29.10 -5.35 -7.60
CA THR A 783 29.70 -5.89 -6.38
C THR A 783 31.22 -6.00 -6.46
N ASP A 784 31.81 -5.99 -7.66
CA ASP A 784 33.27 -6.04 -7.80
C ASP A 784 33.88 -4.67 -7.53
N GLN A 785 33.18 -3.60 -7.96
CA GLN A 785 33.57 -2.21 -7.71
C GLN A 785 32.99 -1.63 -6.41
N GLN A 786 32.11 -2.35 -5.73
CA GLN A 786 31.39 -1.91 -4.54
C GLN A 786 30.50 -0.68 -4.78
N LEU A 787 29.90 -0.56 -5.97
CA LEU A 787 29.10 0.60 -6.37
C LEU A 787 27.62 0.25 -6.56
N GLN A 788 26.74 1.20 -6.25
CA GLN A 788 25.30 1.06 -6.41
C GLN A 788 24.67 2.32 -6.99
N LEU A 789 23.75 2.12 -7.95
CA LEU A 789 22.82 3.14 -8.40
C LEU A 789 21.41 2.76 -7.92
N THR A 790 20.81 3.64 -7.12
CA THR A 790 19.47 3.46 -6.55
C THR A 790 18.50 4.47 -7.13
N MET A 791 17.31 4.00 -7.46
CA MET A 791 16.16 4.82 -7.82
C MET A 791 15.07 4.69 -6.77
N LEU A 792 14.54 5.83 -6.32
CA LEU A 792 13.37 5.91 -5.46
C LEU A 792 12.16 6.38 -6.24
N THR A 793 10.98 5.82 -5.95
CA THR A 793 9.72 6.18 -6.61
C THR A 793 8.67 6.71 -5.63
N ASP A 794 7.88 7.69 -6.08
CA ASP A 794 6.77 8.27 -5.29
C ASP A 794 5.48 7.44 -5.31
N ARG A 795 5.43 6.40 -6.16
CA ARG A 795 4.30 5.50 -6.36
C ARG A 795 4.73 4.17 -6.96
N SER A 796 3.80 3.23 -6.96
CA SER A 796 4.00 1.90 -7.53
C SER A 796 4.09 1.92 -9.06
N ARG A 797 5.05 1.18 -9.62
CA ARG A 797 5.35 1.10 -11.06
C ARG A 797 5.92 -0.27 -11.44
N GLY A 798 5.81 -0.63 -12.71
CA GLY A 798 6.54 -1.76 -13.28
C GLY A 798 8.00 -1.39 -13.58
N CYS A 799 8.92 -2.29 -13.22
CA CYS A 799 10.36 -2.10 -13.40
C CYS A 799 11.02 -3.37 -13.95
N ALA A 800 12.06 -3.22 -14.76
CA ALA A 800 12.90 -4.32 -15.22
C ALA A 800 14.38 -3.90 -15.39
N SER A 801 15.28 -4.88 -15.40
CA SER A 801 16.64 -4.75 -15.92
C SER A 801 16.80 -5.77 -17.03
N LEU A 802 16.83 -5.29 -18.28
CA LEU A 802 16.81 -6.14 -19.49
C LEU A 802 18.20 -6.31 -20.11
N ALA A 803 19.20 -5.56 -19.61
CA ALA A 803 20.59 -5.65 -20.01
C ALA A 803 21.52 -5.34 -18.83
N ASN A 804 22.80 -5.74 -18.96
CA ASN A 804 23.80 -5.48 -17.92
C ASN A 804 24.00 -3.97 -17.73
N GLY A 805 23.94 -3.50 -16.48
CA GLY A 805 24.09 -2.07 -16.17
C GLY A 805 22.88 -1.22 -16.54
N GLU A 806 21.75 -1.83 -16.92
CA GLU A 806 20.51 -1.14 -17.31
C GLU A 806 19.42 -1.33 -16.25
N ILE A 807 18.58 -0.32 -16.07
CA ILE A 807 17.31 -0.43 -15.36
C ILE A 807 16.27 0.49 -16.01
N GLU A 808 15.04 0.02 -16.16
CA GLU A 808 13.94 0.80 -16.73
C GLU A 808 12.68 0.75 -15.88
N PHE A 809 11.94 1.87 -15.90
CA PHE A 809 10.70 2.07 -15.18
C PHE A 809 9.59 2.44 -16.16
N MET A 810 8.48 1.73 -16.13
CA MET A 810 7.29 2.14 -16.86
C MET A 810 6.55 3.21 -16.05
N LEU A 811 6.30 4.35 -16.70
CA LEU A 811 5.82 5.56 -16.03
C LEU A 811 4.32 5.79 -16.29
N HIS A 812 3.86 5.48 -17.50
CA HIS A 812 2.49 5.67 -17.92
C HIS A 812 2.14 4.74 -19.09
N ARG A 813 0.88 4.35 -19.23
CA ARG A 813 0.41 3.44 -20.26
C ARG A 813 -0.96 3.87 -20.78
N ARG A 814 -1.16 3.71 -22.09
CA ARG A 814 -2.45 3.90 -22.74
C ARG A 814 -2.65 2.83 -23.80
N THR A 815 -3.59 1.91 -23.58
CA THR A 815 -3.92 0.82 -24.51
C THR A 815 -5.26 1.09 -25.21
N LEU A 816 -5.46 0.44 -26.37
CA LEU A 816 -6.67 0.61 -27.18
C LEU A 816 -7.55 -0.65 -27.23
N MET A 817 -7.12 -1.72 -26.54
CA MET A 817 -7.84 -2.99 -26.44
C MET A 817 -7.97 -3.39 -24.97
N ASP A 818 -9.03 -4.13 -24.68
CA ASP A 818 -9.17 -4.95 -23.47
C ASP A 818 -8.29 -6.20 -23.62
N ASP A 819 -7.73 -6.68 -22.51
CA ASP A 819 -6.84 -7.85 -22.48
C ASP A 819 -7.58 -9.17 -22.17
N GLY A 820 -8.91 -9.16 -22.14
CA GLY A 820 -9.72 -10.37 -22.03
C GLY A 820 -9.76 -10.97 -20.63
N ARG A 821 -9.42 -10.21 -19.58
CA ARG A 821 -9.47 -10.68 -18.17
C ARG A 821 -10.71 -10.27 -17.38
N GLY A 822 -11.67 -9.59 -18.02
CA GLY A 822 -13.03 -9.42 -17.49
C GLY A 822 -13.47 -7.97 -17.28
N VAL A 823 -12.52 -7.02 -17.20
CA VAL A 823 -12.83 -5.58 -17.04
C VAL A 823 -13.59 -5.01 -18.24
N ARG A 824 -13.39 -5.57 -19.45
CA ARG A 824 -14.13 -5.24 -20.69
C ARG A 824 -13.94 -3.79 -21.16
N GLU A 825 -12.84 -3.15 -20.76
CA GLU A 825 -12.50 -1.78 -21.12
C GLU A 825 -11.01 -1.67 -21.44
N PRO A 826 -10.62 -0.93 -22.50
CA PRO A 826 -9.22 -0.59 -22.70
C PRO A 826 -8.74 0.42 -21.66
N MET A 827 -7.45 0.36 -21.30
CA MET A 827 -6.81 1.34 -20.40
C MET A 827 -6.52 2.64 -21.15
N ASN A 828 -7.56 3.46 -21.38
CA ASN A 828 -7.54 4.57 -22.32
C ASN A 828 -7.68 5.97 -21.67
N GLU A 829 -7.21 6.13 -20.43
CA GLU A 829 -7.22 7.42 -19.73
C GLU A 829 -6.33 8.46 -20.44
N SER A 830 -6.81 9.70 -20.54
CA SER A 830 -6.06 10.83 -21.11
C SER A 830 -5.43 11.75 -20.05
N THR A 831 -5.15 11.21 -18.87
CA THR A 831 -4.62 11.95 -17.72
C THR A 831 -3.13 12.27 -17.91
N GLN A 832 -2.74 13.52 -17.67
CA GLN A 832 -1.34 13.90 -17.47
C GLN A 832 -0.96 13.62 -16.01
N ILE A 833 0.21 13.03 -15.79
CA ILE A 833 0.75 12.77 -14.46
C ILE A 833 2.00 13.62 -14.21
N ILE A 834 2.19 14.00 -12.95
CA ILE A 834 3.45 14.56 -12.44
C ILE A 834 3.98 13.56 -11.43
N THR A 835 5.23 13.16 -11.58
CA THR A 835 5.88 12.17 -10.73
C THR A 835 7.24 12.64 -10.28
N ASN A 836 7.63 12.19 -9.08
CA ASN A 836 8.93 12.47 -8.51
C ASN A 836 9.68 11.17 -8.27
N SER A 837 10.96 11.18 -8.62
CA SER A 837 11.91 10.09 -8.36
C SER A 837 13.19 10.68 -7.79
N LYS A 838 14.00 9.85 -7.11
CA LYS A 838 15.31 10.26 -6.61
C LYS A 838 16.38 9.28 -7.05
N LEU A 839 17.46 9.81 -7.61
CA LEU A 839 18.62 9.04 -8.06
C LEU A 839 19.77 9.18 -7.05
N ILE A 840 20.27 8.06 -6.55
CA ILE A 840 21.32 8.01 -5.52
C ILE A 840 22.46 7.13 -5.99
N PHE A 841 23.68 7.66 -5.98
CA PHE A 841 24.90 6.92 -6.34
C PHE A 841 25.88 6.89 -5.17
N HIS A 842 26.15 5.69 -4.66
CA HIS A 842 26.97 5.50 -3.47
C HIS A 842 27.75 4.17 -3.51
N ASP A 843 28.68 4.04 -2.57
CA ASP A 843 29.41 2.79 -2.30
C ASP A 843 28.56 1.86 -1.39
N ILE A 844 28.74 0.54 -1.52
CA ILE A 844 27.95 -0.46 -0.76
C ILE A 844 28.64 -0.99 0.50
N SER A 845 29.90 -0.62 0.77
CA SER A 845 30.72 -1.24 1.81
C SER A 845 30.34 -0.83 3.25
N SER A 846 29.62 0.29 3.44
CA SER A 846 29.29 0.81 4.77
C SER A 846 28.10 1.77 4.74
N ASN A 847 27.10 1.54 5.59
CA ASN A 847 25.90 2.40 5.74
C ASN A 847 25.18 2.68 4.42
N ALA A 848 25.18 1.69 3.53
CA ALA A 848 24.60 1.79 2.20
C ALA A 848 23.09 2.06 2.29
N GLN A 849 22.42 1.43 3.25
CA GLN A 849 20.97 1.55 3.40
C GLN A 849 20.54 2.92 3.95
N SER A 850 21.39 3.56 4.76
CA SER A 850 21.16 4.90 5.28
C SER A 850 21.01 5.95 4.18
N HIS A 851 21.69 5.79 3.04
CA HIS A 851 21.57 6.70 1.91
C HIS A 851 20.18 6.65 1.26
N TYR A 852 19.65 5.45 0.99
CA TYR A 852 18.42 5.30 0.21
C TYR A 852 17.16 5.10 1.04
N ARG A 853 17.23 4.43 2.20
CA ARG A 853 16.04 4.16 3.01
C ARG A 853 15.54 5.41 3.73
N LYS A 854 16.43 6.23 4.30
CA LYS A 854 16.03 7.51 4.91
C LYS A 854 15.49 8.49 3.87
N ALA A 855 16.16 8.59 2.70
CA ALA A 855 15.67 9.40 1.59
C ALA A 855 14.27 8.94 1.12
N GLN A 856 14.03 7.62 1.09
CA GLN A 856 12.71 7.11 0.73
C GLN A 856 11.64 7.39 1.78
N GLN A 857 11.97 7.35 3.07
CA GLN A 857 11.02 7.78 4.10
C GLN A 857 10.64 9.25 3.93
N GLY A 858 11.57 10.11 3.50
CA GLY A 858 11.28 11.52 3.16
C GLY A 858 10.34 11.69 1.97
N LEU A 859 10.40 10.79 0.98
CA LEU A 859 9.50 10.79 -0.19
C LEU A 859 8.12 10.22 0.15
N ALA A 860 8.05 9.14 0.92
CA ALA A 860 6.80 8.51 1.36
C ALA A 860 6.05 9.34 2.42
N HIS A 861 6.78 10.11 3.24
CA HIS A 861 6.23 10.99 4.29
C HIS A 861 6.72 12.43 4.06
N PRO A 862 6.17 13.14 3.06
CA PRO A 862 6.60 14.49 2.72
C PRO A 862 6.30 15.48 3.84
N ILE A 863 7.09 16.57 3.91
CA ILE A 863 6.74 17.72 4.75
C ILE A 863 5.41 18.28 4.28
N TYR A 864 4.49 18.48 5.22
CA TYR A 864 3.14 18.91 4.90
C TYR A 864 2.92 20.39 5.24
N PRO A 865 2.68 21.26 4.24
CA PRO A 865 2.45 22.69 4.47
C PRO A 865 0.99 23.01 4.78
N MET A 866 0.76 23.88 5.76
CA MET A 866 -0.54 24.40 6.15
C MET A 866 -0.49 25.92 6.17
N PHE A 867 -1.41 26.58 5.47
CA PHE A 867 -1.33 28.02 5.19
C PHE A 867 -2.36 28.81 5.98
N THR A 868 -2.02 30.04 6.35
CA THR A 868 -2.97 31.04 6.86
C THR A 868 -2.55 32.42 6.34
N THR A 869 -3.23 33.48 6.76
CA THR A 869 -2.91 34.85 6.33
C THR A 869 -2.78 35.76 7.54
N THR A 870 -1.92 36.78 7.41
CA THR A 870 -1.76 37.81 8.43
C THR A 870 -1.46 39.17 7.81
N GLN A 871 -1.99 40.22 8.42
CA GLN A 871 -1.60 41.61 8.13
C GLN A 871 -0.47 42.09 9.05
N GLU A 872 -0.14 41.31 10.07
CA GLU A 872 0.90 41.60 11.03
C GLU A 872 2.29 41.28 10.46
N SER A 873 3.32 42.00 10.93
CA SER A 873 4.70 41.65 10.61
C SER A 873 5.07 40.26 11.13
N SER A 874 6.09 39.62 10.53
CA SER A 874 6.58 38.31 10.99
C SER A 874 6.99 38.31 12.46
N ALA A 875 7.63 39.38 12.94
CA ALA A 875 7.97 39.55 14.35
C ALA A 875 6.73 39.56 15.27
N VAL A 876 5.63 40.16 14.84
CA VAL A 876 4.37 40.18 15.60
C VAL A 876 3.71 38.80 15.56
N TRP A 877 3.65 38.15 14.39
CA TRP A 877 3.15 36.78 14.24
C TRP A 877 3.86 35.79 15.19
N ASN A 878 5.20 35.79 15.17
CA ASN A 878 6.03 34.91 15.98
C ASN A 878 5.92 35.17 17.49
N ASN A 879 5.46 36.36 17.91
CA ASN A 879 5.18 36.67 19.31
C ASN A 879 3.76 36.27 19.75
N MET A 880 2.82 36.19 18.81
CA MET A 880 1.43 35.81 19.07
C MET A 880 1.23 34.30 19.16
N TYR A 881 1.92 33.53 18.33
CA TYR A 881 1.74 32.09 18.17
C TYR A 881 3.03 31.31 18.43
N ASN A 882 2.90 30.04 18.81
CA ASN A 882 4.06 29.16 18.96
C ASN A 882 4.67 28.87 17.59
N SER A 883 5.94 29.19 17.42
CA SER A 883 6.63 28.95 16.15
C SER A 883 7.14 27.52 15.98
N VAL A 884 7.23 26.73 17.06
CA VAL A 884 7.72 25.35 17.04
C VAL A 884 6.91 24.51 18.01
N PHE A 885 6.57 23.29 17.59
CA PHE A 885 5.95 22.26 18.43
C PHE A 885 6.77 20.97 18.31
N ASN A 886 7.27 20.49 19.45
CA ASN A 886 8.06 19.27 19.54
C ASN A 886 7.42 18.31 20.57
N PRO A 887 6.67 17.29 20.11
CA PRO A 887 6.00 16.36 21.02
C PRO A 887 6.88 15.22 21.52
N LEU A 888 7.91 14.82 20.80
CA LEU A 888 8.82 13.76 21.25
C LEU A 888 9.83 14.29 22.28
N ALA A 889 10.17 13.46 23.25
CA ALA A 889 11.21 13.79 24.23
C ALA A 889 12.63 13.79 23.62
N PHE A 890 12.83 13.01 22.56
CA PHE A 890 14.07 12.86 21.82
C PHE A 890 13.78 12.34 20.40
N ASP A 891 14.70 12.58 19.47
CA ASP A 891 14.68 11.95 18.15
C ASP A 891 14.81 10.44 18.31
N VAL A 892 13.88 9.69 17.69
CA VAL A 892 13.96 8.23 17.67
C VAL A 892 15.30 7.82 17.03
N PRO A 893 16.01 6.82 17.58
CA PRO A 893 17.33 6.44 17.09
C PRO A 893 17.35 6.16 15.58
N ASP A 894 18.46 6.52 14.94
CA ASP A 894 18.70 6.25 13.53
C ASP A 894 18.42 4.79 13.17
N GLY A 895 17.60 4.58 12.14
CA GLY A 895 17.12 3.26 11.71
C GLY A 895 15.76 2.88 12.26
N LEU A 896 15.23 3.58 13.26
CA LEU A 896 13.88 3.36 13.76
C LEU A 896 12.90 4.43 13.28
N LYS A 897 11.73 4.00 12.82
CA LYS A 897 10.61 4.85 12.40
C LYS A 897 9.39 4.56 13.27
N ILE A 898 8.71 5.61 13.75
CA ILE A 898 7.32 5.47 14.21
C ILE A 898 6.43 5.31 12.97
N GLN A 899 5.93 4.09 12.76
CA GLN A 899 5.15 3.71 11.59
C GLN A 899 3.67 4.07 11.77
N THR A 900 3.11 3.75 12.94
CA THR A 900 1.72 4.08 13.31
C THR A 900 1.72 4.77 14.66
N LEU A 901 0.94 5.85 14.77
CA LEU A 901 0.62 6.51 16.04
C LEU A 901 -0.84 6.99 15.98
N GLN A 902 -1.74 6.28 16.66
CA GLN A 902 -3.17 6.57 16.61
C GLN A 902 -3.86 6.27 17.94
N TRP A 903 -5.03 6.87 18.16
CA TRP A 903 -5.90 6.51 19.27
C TRP A 903 -6.54 5.13 19.06
N VAL A 904 -6.53 4.29 20.09
CA VAL A 904 -7.24 2.98 20.07
C VAL A 904 -8.72 3.16 20.35
N ASP A 905 -9.03 4.04 21.30
CA ASP A 905 -10.38 4.23 21.81
C ASP A 905 -10.77 5.71 21.90
N SER A 906 -12.08 5.88 22.06
CA SER A 906 -12.72 7.19 22.22
C SER A 906 -12.46 7.90 23.54
N THR A 907 -11.83 7.21 24.50
CA THR A 907 -11.65 7.69 25.88
C THR A 907 -10.30 8.39 26.08
N ASN A 908 -9.48 8.45 25.03
CA ASN A 908 -8.10 8.94 25.06
C ASN A 908 -7.25 8.23 26.14
N SER A 909 -7.60 6.97 26.44
CA SER A 909 -6.95 6.20 27.50
C SER A 909 -5.84 5.31 26.96
N ALA A 910 -5.86 5.02 25.66
CA ALA A 910 -4.88 4.14 25.02
C ALA A 910 -4.54 4.58 23.59
N ILE A 911 -3.25 4.48 23.25
CA ILE A 911 -2.73 4.71 21.90
C ILE A 911 -2.12 3.43 21.32
N LEU A 912 -2.24 3.27 20.02
CA LEU A 912 -1.54 2.26 19.23
C LEU A 912 -0.25 2.91 18.72
N LEU A 913 0.87 2.27 19.04
CA LEU A 913 2.20 2.64 18.55
C LEU A 913 2.81 1.47 17.80
N ARG A 914 3.27 1.70 16.57
CA ARG A 914 4.14 0.76 15.84
C ARG A 914 5.50 1.39 15.59
N ILE A 915 6.55 0.64 15.90
CA ILE A 915 7.94 1.05 15.63
C ILE A 915 8.55 0.02 14.69
N GLN A 916 9.12 0.51 13.59
CA GLN A 916 9.78 -0.29 12.58
C GLN A 916 11.30 -0.03 12.62
N ASN A 917 12.10 -1.08 12.44
CA ASN A 917 13.48 -0.95 11.98
C ASN A 917 13.51 -0.97 10.46
N ILE A 918 13.95 0.13 9.83
CA ILE A 918 13.88 0.26 8.37
C ILE A 918 14.98 -0.51 7.65
N TYR A 919 16.03 -0.99 8.33
CA TYR A 919 17.18 -1.65 7.71
C TYR A 919 17.00 -3.17 7.59
N GLN A 920 17.56 -3.76 6.54
CA GLN A 920 17.51 -5.21 6.24
C GLN A 920 18.85 -5.90 6.41
N ILE A 921 18.83 -7.20 6.69
CA ILE A 921 20.00 -8.07 6.57
C ILE A 921 20.10 -8.55 5.12
N ASP A 922 21.02 -7.97 4.36
CA ASP A 922 21.28 -8.36 2.95
C ASP A 922 22.65 -9.03 2.74
N GLY A 923 23.49 -9.07 3.77
CA GLY A 923 24.84 -9.63 3.70
C GLY A 923 25.87 -8.74 2.98
N GLN A 924 25.49 -7.54 2.56
CA GLN A 924 26.39 -6.53 1.99
C GLN A 924 26.64 -5.41 3.01
N ASP A 925 25.58 -4.83 3.57
CA ASP A 925 25.69 -3.84 4.63
C ASP A 925 25.80 -4.55 6.00
N HIS A 926 26.89 -4.28 6.71
CA HIS A 926 27.14 -4.85 8.04
C HIS A 926 27.02 -3.82 9.17
N GLN A 927 26.80 -2.54 8.85
CA GLN A 927 26.72 -1.46 9.83
C GLN A 927 25.29 -1.03 10.10
N ASP A 928 24.47 -0.79 9.08
CA ASP A 928 23.07 -0.35 9.26
C ASP A 928 22.15 -1.39 9.94
N PRO A 929 22.21 -2.70 9.63
CA PRO A 929 21.24 -3.67 10.12
C PRO A 929 21.54 -4.13 11.55
N GLN A 930 21.47 -3.19 12.50
CA GLN A 930 21.61 -3.44 13.93
C GLN A 930 20.26 -3.67 14.59
N THR A 931 20.30 -4.40 15.70
CA THR A 931 19.19 -4.40 16.66
C THR A 931 19.28 -3.14 17.52
N ILE A 932 18.22 -2.34 17.51
CA ILE A 932 18.19 -1.02 18.17
C ILE A 932 17.27 -1.09 19.39
N SER A 933 17.69 -0.50 20.51
CA SER A 933 16.89 -0.44 21.74
C SER A 933 16.19 0.92 21.87
N ILE A 934 14.94 0.93 22.31
CA ILE A 934 14.15 2.14 22.53
C ILE A 934 13.33 2.03 23.82
N ASP A 935 13.32 3.09 24.64
CA ASP A 935 12.44 3.21 25.81
C ASP A 935 11.13 3.89 25.40
N ILE A 936 10.06 3.10 25.30
CA ILE A 936 8.73 3.58 24.93
C ILE A 936 8.12 4.43 26.06
N GLY A 937 8.50 4.16 27.31
CA GLY A 937 7.96 4.84 28.49
C GLY A 937 8.28 6.33 28.54
N SER A 938 9.42 6.70 27.98
CA SER A 938 9.93 8.07 27.95
C SER A 938 9.80 8.74 26.59
N LEU A 939 9.20 8.08 25.59
CA LEU A 939 9.18 8.56 24.20
C LEU A 939 8.42 9.89 24.06
N PHE A 940 7.30 10.03 24.76
CA PHE A 940 6.44 11.21 24.73
C PHE A 940 6.58 11.99 26.03
N SER A 941 7.05 13.24 25.94
CA SER A 941 7.27 14.09 27.12
C SER A 941 5.96 14.56 27.80
N PHE A 942 4.86 14.57 27.05
CA PHE A 942 3.54 15.05 27.49
C PHE A 942 2.59 13.94 27.94
N LEU A 943 2.93 12.66 27.70
CA LEU A 943 2.10 11.51 28.05
C LEU A 943 2.61 10.84 29.32
N ARG A 944 1.72 10.59 30.26
CA ARG A 944 2.02 9.80 31.45
C ARG A 944 1.64 8.34 31.20
N VAL A 945 2.63 7.55 30.80
CA VAL A 945 2.47 6.11 30.51
C VAL A 945 2.23 5.33 31.80
N THR A 946 1.16 4.54 31.83
CA THR A 946 0.82 3.65 32.95
C THR A 946 1.11 2.18 32.63
N SER A 947 0.99 1.78 31.36
CA SER A 947 1.39 0.45 30.90
C SER A 947 1.71 0.45 29.40
N VAL A 948 2.58 -0.48 29.00
CA VAL A 948 2.89 -0.79 27.60
C VAL A 948 2.64 -2.28 27.40
N THR A 949 1.72 -2.62 26.50
CA THR A 949 1.38 -4.00 26.16
C THR A 949 1.77 -4.27 24.72
N GLU A 950 2.63 -5.26 24.50
CA GLU A 950 2.99 -5.69 23.15
C GLU A 950 1.90 -6.59 22.54
N MET A 951 1.58 -6.30 21.28
CA MET A 951 0.51 -6.92 20.51
C MET A 951 1.07 -7.58 19.25
N ASN A 952 0.27 -8.44 18.61
CA ASN A 952 0.48 -8.85 17.23
C ASN A 952 0.38 -7.65 16.26
N LEU A 953 0.78 -7.83 15.00
CA LEU A 953 0.86 -6.72 14.05
C LEU A 953 -0.50 -6.03 13.77
N SER A 954 -1.61 -6.77 13.79
CA SER A 954 -2.97 -6.22 13.65
C SER A 954 -3.54 -5.59 14.93
N ALA A 955 -2.77 -5.57 16.02
CA ALA A 955 -3.09 -4.94 17.31
C ALA A 955 -4.27 -5.53 18.11
N VAL A 956 -4.83 -6.67 17.70
CA VAL A 956 -6.02 -7.28 18.35
C VAL A 956 -5.70 -8.36 19.39
N GLU A 957 -4.50 -8.94 19.36
CA GLU A 957 -4.09 -10.00 20.29
C GLU A 957 -2.75 -9.68 20.95
N LYS A 958 -2.63 -9.91 22.26
CA LYS A 958 -1.36 -9.77 22.98
C LYS A 958 -0.34 -10.74 22.39
N ILE A 959 0.89 -10.29 22.14
CA ILE A 959 1.91 -11.15 21.53
C ILE A 959 2.18 -12.43 22.35
N SER A 960 2.02 -12.36 23.67
CA SER A 960 2.18 -13.50 24.58
C SER A 960 1.12 -14.59 24.41
N ASN A 961 -0.01 -14.26 23.80
CA ASN A 961 -1.14 -15.16 23.56
C ASN A 961 -1.12 -15.76 22.15
N VAL A 962 -0.31 -15.19 21.24
CA VAL A 962 -0.18 -15.69 19.87
C VAL A 962 0.49 -17.06 19.89
N HIS A 963 -0.22 -18.07 19.40
CA HIS A 963 0.25 -19.45 19.35
C HIS A 963 0.04 -20.00 17.95
N ARG A 964 1.10 -19.95 17.12
CA ARG A 964 1.06 -20.50 15.77
C ARG A 964 1.33 -22.01 15.72
N LEU A 965 0.73 -22.68 14.74
CA LEU A 965 1.02 -24.06 14.39
C LEU A 965 2.51 -24.25 14.09
N LYS A 966 3.05 -25.39 14.55
CA LYS A 966 4.45 -25.76 14.29
C LYS A 966 4.52 -26.72 13.12
N TRP A 967 5.46 -26.48 12.22
CA TRP A 967 5.64 -27.26 11.00
C TRP A 967 7.05 -27.84 10.96
N ASN A 968 7.20 -29.05 10.42
CA ASN A 968 8.51 -29.62 10.16
C ASN A 968 9.01 -29.12 8.80
N THR A 969 10.26 -28.65 8.72
CA THR A 969 10.85 -28.12 7.49
C THR A 969 12.15 -28.82 7.14
N ASN A 970 12.52 -28.78 5.85
CA ASN A 970 13.80 -29.32 5.36
C ASN A 970 15.02 -28.44 5.72
N SER A 971 14.78 -27.19 6.14
CA SER A 971 15.80 -26.25 6.61
C SER A 971 15.37 -25.59 7.92
N ASN A 972 16.22 -25.70 8.93
CA ASN A 972 16.00 -25.04 10.22
C ASN A 972 16.31 -23.55 10.10
N ILE A 973 15.56 -22.73 10.82
CA ILE A 973 15.97 -21.35 11.10
C ILE A 973 17.26 -21.42 11.93
N ASN A 974 18.34 -20.82 11.41
CA ASN A 974 19.59 -20.70 12.17
C ASN A 974 19.34 -19.79 13.39
N ASN A 975 19.02 -20.41 14.52
CA ASN A 975 18.67 -19.76 15.79
C ASN A 975 19.80 -18.95 16.46
N ASN A 976 20.87 -18.60 15.74
CA ASN A 976 21.93 -17.74 16.28
C ASN A 976 21.46 -16.31 16.56
N ASN A 977 20.29 -15.91 16.04
CA ASN A 977 19.64 -14.62 16.30
C ASN A 977 18.36 -14.73 17.14
N ASN A 978 18.18 -15.77 17.95
CA ASN A 978 17.07 -15.84 18.92
C ASN A 978 17.23 -14.75 20.00
N SER A 979 16.79 -13.53 19.69
CA SER A 979 16.51 -12.46 20.65
C SER A 979 15.20 -12.70 21.42
N ASN A 980 14.53 -13.85 21.22
CA ASN A 980 13.52 -14.40 22.13
C ASN A 980 14.12 -14.83 23.49
N LYS A 981 15.13 -14.11 24.01
CA LYS A 981 15.24 -13.97 25.46
C LYS A 981 13.96 -13.26 25.88
N LYS A 982 13.05 -14.02 26.51
CA LYS A 982 12.04 -13.46 27.40
C LYS A 982 12.69 -12.27 28.13
N PRO A 983 12.10 -11.07 28.13
CA PRO A 983 12.58 -10.03 29.02
C PRO A 983 12.68 -10.68 30.39
N SER A 984 13.87 -10.63 30.99
CA SER A 984 14.04 -11.14 32.33
C SER A 984 12.97 -10.45 33.17
N ASN A 985 12.02 -11.22 33.71
CA ASN A 985 11.20 -10.80 34.83
C ASN A 985 12.15 -10.62 36.03
N ASN A 986 12.94 -9.55 36.01
CA ASN A 986 13.50 -9.00 37.21
C ASN A 986 12.31 -8.35 37.91
N ASN A 987 11.80 -9.03 38.92
CA ASN A 987 10.87 -8.51 39.92
C ASN A 987 11.54 -7.41 40.79
N ASN A 988 12.40 -6.59 40.20
CA ASN A 988 12.91 -5.37 40.80
C ASN A 988 12.24 -4.22 40.07
N VAL A 989 11.53 -3.42 40.85
CA VAL A 989 10.91 -2.16 40.46
C VAL A 989 11.99 -1.27 39.83
N ASP A 990 12.08 -1.27 38.50
CA ASP A 990 12.70 -0.21 37.71
C ASP A 990 11.83 0.05 36.48
N SER A 991 11.45 1.31 36.33
CA SER A 991 10.34 1.87 35.56
C SER A 991 10.57 2.00 34.05
N SER A 992 11.40 1.15 33.42
CA SER A 992 11.84 1.35 32.03
C SER A 992 11.15 0.40 31.04
N TYR A 993 10.38 0.92 30.09
CA TYR A 993 9.68 0.16 29.04
C TYR A 993 10.58 0.02 27.80
N VAL A 994 11.75 -0.60 27.96
CA VAL A 994 12.78 -0.75 26.92
C VAL A 994 12.55 -1.99 26.06
N PHE A 995 12.50 -1.80 24.75
CA PHE A 995 12.30 -2.85 23.75
C PHE A 995 13.41 -2.86 22.70
N GLN A 996 13.78 -4.04 22.21
CA GLN A 996 14.73 -4.25 21.12
C GLN A 996 13.98 -4.46 19.80
N ILE A 997 14.32 -3.71 18.75
CA ILE A 997 13.73 -3.84 17.41
C ILE A 997 14.82 -4.35 16.47
N THR A 998 14.67 -5.57 15.97
CA THR A 998 15.62 -6.20 15.02
C THR A 998 15.42 -5.67 13.60
N PRO A 999 16.39 -5.82 12.69
CA PRO A 999 16.24 -5.42 11.27
C PRO A 999 14.92 -5.90 10.66
N MET A 1000 14.26 -5.01 9.89
CA MET A 1000 12.93 -5.17 9.27
C MET A 1000 11.74 -5.45 10.20
N ASP A 1001 11.96 -5.64 11.50
CA ASP A 1001 10.87 -5.96 12.43
C ASP A 1001 9.99 -4.73 12.69
N ILE A 1002 8.68 -4.97 12.80
CA ILE A 1002 7.67 -3.99 13.16
C ILE A 1002 7.03 -4.46 14.46
N ARG A 1003 7.33 -3.77 15.57
CA ARG A 1003 6.75 -4.11 16.88
C ARG A 1003 5.58 -3.19 17.19
N THR A 1004 4.49 -3.81 17.64
CA THR A 1004 3.19 -3.18 17.85
C THR A 1004 2.85 -3.14 19.33
N PHE A 1005 2.44 -1.96 19.83
CA PHE A 1005 2.18 -1.73 21.24
C PHE A 1005 0.88 -0.98 21.45
N ILE A 1006 0.10 -1.40 22.45
CA ILE A 1006 -0.93 -0.56 23.06
C ILE A 1006 -0.34 0.08 24.31
N ILE A 1007 -0.35 1.40 24.37
CA ILE A 1007 0.17 2.19 25.48
C ILE A 1007 -1.03 2.80 26.22
N THR A 1008 -1.20 2.45 27.49
CA THR A 1008 -2.24 3.02 28.35
C THR A 1008 -1.71 4.25 29.07
N LEU A 1009 -2.54 5.27 29.16
CA LEU A 1009 -2.23 6.59 29.68
C LEU A 1009 -2.97 6.84 31.00
N GLU A 1010 -2.40 7.65 31.88
CA GLU A 1010 -3.11 8.11 33.08
C GLU A 1010 -4.23 9.08 32.68
N SER A 1011 -5.43 8.89 33.22
CA SER A 1011 -6.54 9.81 33.00
C SER A 1011 -6.20 11.17 33.62
N ASN A 1012 -6.20 12.23 32.80
CA ASN A 1012 -6.04 13.61 33.26
C ASN A 1012 -7.17 14.05 34.19
#